data_AF-A0AAV2YSI0-F1
#
_entry.id   AF-A0AAV2YSI0-F1
#
_cell.length_a   1.000
_cell.length_b   1.000
_cell.length_c   1.000
_cell.angle_alpha   90.00
_cell.angle_beta   90.00
_cell.angle_gamma   90.00
#
_symmetry.space_group_name_H-M   'P 1'
#
loop_
_entity.id
_entity.type
_entity.pdbx_description
1 polymer ?
#
loop_
_entity_poly.entity_id
_entity_poly.type
_entity_poly.pdbx_seq_one_letter_code
_entity_poly.pdbx_strand_id
1 'polypeptide(L)'
;MGSKLQNALGKLNRITVVDDEVLNTILKEICGALLESDVQVKLVRQLRDNVKLAVNLEDSSAGTNRRRLIQKTVVDQLIQMLEPEAKPYKMKKGQSNVVMFVGLQGSGKTTSIAKYAHYYQRKGWKTCMVCADTFRAGAFDQLKQNATKLRIPFYGSYTEADPVRIAEEGVAQFRAEHYELILVDTSGRHKQEADLFAEMREVAAAVKPDDVVFVMDSSIGQAVYDQASAFRQTVDVGSVIITKLDGHAKGGGALSAVAATGSPIIFYGTGEHFADFEDFNAQSFVSRLMGMGDIRGLMEEVKHSGMLENQEEMVQKFQKGVFTLRDMYKQFESVMKMGPLSKVMQMIPGLPQGMSQMLNMGGGEEENTKRLRRFLYMMDSMTDAELDGATQINASRQMRIARGSGCQVYEVEFLLKCHKQFSQVVSRMGKSGLMKAGDAALGKQMARNPNAVMQQLSKAMDPKMMAQMGGAQNMMRMVKQMQNMDPGQLSEIAALVIRIALILYGEVQDKYLHVKYTDVDYDVYTDAAREVLAGNSPFDRTTYRYTPVLAYMMIPNVVMFEAFGKLLFVACDLLVGYELYTVLALRGLSSSHALYYTSVCLFHPFSINISTRGNADSIVVLLVVVSLRLLMRKQLVLAAIVYSAAVHFKIYPIVYALAILVLLDGDYRPANILPATGSSIQKAVAWVNRDRVLFGLISGSVFLASVGFFYYLYGFHFLYEAYLYHFTRTDNRHNFSVYFYDLYLRYNTRAGFSVGLLAFLPQLASLVTISIAYGKDLPFALFALTMVFVIFNKVCTAQYFLWYTGFLPLILPTTSLSFRWKGLLLVLGWLGCELHWLFWAYHLEMQGHNTFFQIWVAGLLFFLVNIVVLATLMRHHASFPLFHRGSVARLMENKTKVA
;
A
#
# COMPACT_ATOMS: atom_id res chain seq x y z
N MET A 1 -0.71 24.86 -6.94
CA MET A 1 -0.28 26.04 -7.72
C MET A 1 -1.41 26.62 -8.58
N GLY A 2 -1.92 25.88 -9.56
CA GLY A 2 -2.82 26.43 -10.58
C GLY A 2 -4.11 27.08 -10.08
N SER A 3 -4.83 26.45 -9.15
CA SER A 3 -6.05 27.02 -8.56
C SER A 3 -5.82 28.34 -7.81
N LYS A 4 -4.67 28.48 -7.13
CA LYS A 4 -4.32 29.72 -6.41
C LYS A 4 -3.94 30.85 -7.38
N LEU A 5 -3.20 30.54 -8.44
CA LEU A 5 -2.89 31.49 -9.51
C LEU A 5 -4.16 31.93 -10.24
N GLN A 6 -5.05 30.99 -10.56
CA GLN A 6 -6.34 31.27 -11.17
C GLN A 6 -7.22 32.14 -10.27
N ASN A 7 -7.22 31.89 -8.95
CA ASN A 7 -7.95 32.71 -7.98
C ASN A 7 -7.37 34.13 -7.87
N ALA A 8 -6.04 34.27 -7.83
CA ALA A 8 -5.37 35.57 -7.78
C ALA A 8 -5.67 36.42 -9.02
N LEU A 9 -5.61 35.82 -10.22
CA LEU A 9 -5.99 36.49 -11.47
C LEU A 9 -7.52 36.69 -11.61
N GLY A 10 -8.33 35.78 -11.07
CA GLY A 10 -9.78 35.90 -11.05
C GLY A 10 -10.27 37.09 -10.23
N LYS A 11 -9.55 37.46 -9.17
CA LYS A 11 -9.79 38.71 -8.41
C LYS A 11 -9.56 39.94 -9.28
N LEU A 12 -8.54 39.91 -10.15
CA LEU A 12 -8.22 40.99 -11.09
C LEU A 12 -9.41 41.30 -12.01
N ASN A 13 -10.18 40.28 -12.41
CA ASN A 13 -11.39 40.46 -13.22
C ASN A 13 -12.56 41.15 -12.49
N ARG A 14 -12.57 41.14 -11.15
CA ARG A 14 -13.64 41.74 -10.32
C ARG A 14 -13.38 43.20 -9.94
N ILE A 15 -12.13 43.68 -10.04
CA ILE A 15 -11.72 45.01 -9.58
C ILE A 15 -11.86 46.03 -10.71
N THR A 16 -12.58 47.13 -10.47
CA THR A 16 -12.91 48.13 -11.51
C THR A 16 -11.72 49.01 -11.91
N VAL A 17 -10.94 49.49 -10.94
CA VAL A 17 -9.75 50.35 -11.13
C VAL A 17 -8.50 49.60 -10.68
N VAL A 18 -7.47 49.56 -11.52
CA VAL A 18 -6.20 48.89 -11.21
C VAL A 18 -5.14 49.96 -10.94
N ASP A 19 -4.72 50.08 -9.68
CA ASP A 19 -3.66 50.95 -9.19
C ASP A 19 -2.42 50.13 -8.75
N ASP A 20 -1.36 50.84 -8.34
CA ASP A 20 -0.11 50.23 -7.85
C ASP A 20 -0.33 49.32 -6.63
N GLU A 21 -1.25 49.67 -5.74
CA GLU A 21 -1.52 48.93 -4.52
C GLU A 21 -2.20 47.58 -4.84
N VAL A 22 -3.16 47.59 -5.77
CA VAL A 22 -3.80 46.37 -6.30
C VAL A 22 -2.78 45.49 -7.03
N LEU A 23 -1.91 46.08 -7.88
CA LEU A 23 -0.85 45.33 -8.57
C LEU A 23 0.09 44.65 -7.57
N ASN A 24 0.56 45.38 -6.55
CA ASN A 24 1.43 44.84 -5.50
C ASN A 24 0.77 43.72 -4.70
N THR A 25 -0.53 43.85 -4.39
CA THR A 25 -1.30 42.84 -3.67
C THR A 25 -1.43 41.56 -4.48
N ILE A 26 -1.75 41.67 -5.77
CA ILE A 26 -1.88 40.51 -6.67
C ILE A 26 -0.53 39.83 -6.88
N LEU A 27 0.55 40.61 -7.09
CA LEU A 27 1.90 40.07 -7.18
C LEU A 27 2.32 39.35 -5.90
N LYS A 28 1.92 39.84 -4.72
CA LYS A 28 2.19 39.17 -3.44
C LYS A 28 1.46 37.84 -3.33
N GLU A 29 0.20 37.75 -3.78
CA GLU A 29 -0.55 36.49 -3.84
C GLU A 29 0.05 35.49 -4.84
N ILE A 30 0.46 35.95 -6.03
CA ILE A 30 1.14 35.12 -7.03
C ILE A 30 2.48 34.60 -6.49
N CYS A 31 3.29 35.48 -5.89
CA CYS A 31 4.55 35.10 -5.27
C CYS A 31 4.35 34.10 -4.13
N GLY A 32 3.33 34.32 -3.28
CA GLY A 32 2.95 33.37 -2.23
C GLY A 32 2.60 32.00 -2.79
N ALA A 33 1.78 31.95 -3.85
CA ALA A 33 1.40 30.71 -4.51
C ALA A 33 2.61 29.97 -5.14
N LEU A 34 3.59 30.69 -5.68
CA LEU A 34 4.82 30.10 -6.22
C LEU A 34 5.74 29.57 -5.11
N LEU A 35 5.89 30.31 -4.01
CA LEU A 35 6.69 29.89 -2.85
C LEU A 35 6.10 28.65 -2.17
N GLU A 36 4.78 28.61 -1.96
CA GLU A 36 4.08 27.42 -1.47
C GLU A 36 4.17 26.24 -2.44
N SER A 37 4.45 26.52 -3.71
CA SER A 37 4.70 25.52 -4.76
C SER A 37 6.17 25.14 -4.88
N ASP A 38 6.95 25.48 -3.87
CA ASP A 38 8.35 25.11 -3.70
C ASP A 38 9.27 25.64 -4.82
N VAL A 39 8.88 26.76 -5.45
CA VAL A 39 9.74 27.53 -6.36
C VAL A 39 10.83 28.25 -5.54
N GLN A 40 12.04 28.33 -6.08
CA GLN A 40 13.16 29.01 -5.42
C GLN A 40 12.87 30.50 -5.20
N VAL A 41 13.15 31.00 -3.98
CA VAL A 41 12.86 32.38 -3.57
C VAL A 41 13.48 33.44 -4.48
N LYS A 42 14.70 33.18 -4.98
CA LYS A 42 15.40 34.09 -5.91
C LYS A 42 14.64 34.27 -7.22
N LEU A 43 14.13 33.18 -7.77
CA LEU A 43 13.34 33.17 -9.01
C LEU A 43 12.00 33.89 -8.82
N VAL A 44 11.33 33.67 -7.70
CA VAL A 44 10.07 34.38 -7.37
C VAL A 44 10.31 35.90 -7.24
N ARG A 45 11.44 36.30 -6.64
CA ARG A 45 11.81 37.71 -6.53
C ARG A 45 12.10 38.34 -7.89
N GLN A 46 12.87 37.65 -8.74
CA GLN A 46 13.15 38.09 -10.12
C GLN A 46 11.87 38.24 -10.93
N LEU A 47 10.95 37.27 -10.87
CA LEU A 47 9.65 37.36 -11.52
C LEU A 47 8.89 38.61 -11.09
N ARG A 48 8.80 38.86 -9.77
CA ARG A 48 8.09 40.02 -9.23
C ARG A 48 8.69 41.33 -9.73
N ASP A 49 10.01 41.44 -9.70
CA ASP A 49 10.71 42.66 -10.05
C ASP A 49 10.64 42.91 -11.58
N ASN A 50 10.73 41.86 -12.41
CA ASN A 50 10.54 41.93 -13.86
C ASN A 50 9.11 42.33 -14.25
N VAL A 51 8.08 41.76 -13.60
CA VAL A 51 6.69 42.13 -13.88
C VAL A 51 6.42 43.58 -13.49
N LYS A 52 6.99 44.07 -12.38
CA LYS A 52 6.89 45.50 -12.01
C LYS A 52 7.52 46.43 -13.03
N LEU A 53 8.68 46.06 -13.56
CA LEU A 53 9.37 46.85 -14.59
C LEU A 53 8.61 46.84 -15.93
N ALA A 54 8.02 45.70 -16.31
CA ALA A 54 7.32 45.54 -17.58
C ALA A 54 5.91 46.17 -17.59
N VAL A 55 5.27 46.29 -16.43
CA VAL A 55 3.98 46.99 -16.29
C VAL A 55 4.26 48.46 -16.01
N ASN A 56 4.57 49.22 -17.06
CA ASN A 56 4.75 50.67 -16.95
C ASN A 56 3.37 51.34 -16.84
N LEU A 57 3.10 52.05 -15.74
CA LEU A 57 1.77 52.54 -15.38
C LEU A 57 1.38 53.86 -16.06
N GLU A 58 2.31 54.46 -16.80
CA GLU A 58 2.15 55.78 -17.41
C GLU A 58 1.49 55.73 -18.80
N ASP A 59 1.40 54.57 -19.46
CA ASP A 59 0.77 54.46 -20.79
C ASP A 59 -0.73 54.16 -20.74
N SER A 60 -1.47 55.02 -21.43
CA SER A 60 -2.92 55.11 -21.43
C SER A 60 -3.61 53.99 -22.22
N SER A 61 -4.41 53.16 -21.55
CA SER A 61 -5.63 52.57 -22.13
C SER A 61 -6.61 52.12 -21.03
N ALA A 62 -7.91 52.09 -21.36
CA ALA A 62 -9.03 51.83 -20.45
C ALA A 62 -8.87 50.57 -19.57
N GLY A 63 -9.53 50.56 -18.40
CA GLY A 63 -9.37 49.54 -17.34
C GLY A 63 -9.44 48.07 -17.80
N THR A 64 -10.18 47.74 -18.85
CA THR A 64 -10.25 46.36 -19.41
C THR A 64 -8.95 45.94 -20.13
N ASN A 65 -8.27 46.86 -20.82
CA ASN A 65 -6.99 46.59 -21.48
C ASN A 65 -5.86 46.42 -20.46
N ARG A 66 -5.90 47.15 -19.34
CA ARG A 66 -4.91 47.04 -18.25
C ARG A 66 -4.91 45.67 -17.57
N ARG A 67 -6.10 45.10 -17.33
CA ARG A 67 -6.22 43.77 -16.72
C ARG A 67 -5.61 42.68 -17.58
N ARG A 68 -5.93 42.73 -18.88
CA ARG A 68 -5.39 41.80 -19.87
C ARG A 68 -3.89 41.96 -20.04
N LEU A 69 -3.36 43.18 -19.95
CA LEU A 69 -1.93 43.45 -19.98
C LEU A 69 -1.21 42.78 -18.80
N ILE A 70 -1.66 42.99 -17.56
CA ILE A 70 -1.03 42.39 -16.37
C ILE A 70 -1.07 40.86 -16.46
N GLN A 71 -2.23 40.28 -16.81
CA GLN A 71 -2.36 38.84 -16.97
C GLN A 71 -1.40 38.30 -18.05
N LYS A 72 -1.31 38.98 -19.19
CA LYS A 72 -0.39 38.63 -20.26
C LYS A 72 1.07 38.72 -19.81
N THR A 73 1.47 39.83 -19.18
CA THR A 73 2.86 40.03 -18.70
C THR A 73 3.27 38.97 -17.69
N VAL A 74 2.40 38.59 -16.75
CA VAL A 74 2.68 37.50 -15.79
C VAL A 74 2.87 36.16 -16.51
N VAL A 75 2.01 35.83 -17.48
CA VAL A 75 2.12 34.60 -18.27
C VAL A 75 3.39 34.60 -19.12
N ASP A 76 3.69 35.70 -19.80
CA ASP A 76 4.87 35.85 -20.65
C ASP A 76 6.16 35.69 -19.82
N GLN A 77 6.22 36.26 -18.60
CA GLN A 77 7.36 36.08 -17.71
C GLN A 77 7.49 34.64 -17.19
N LEU A 78 6.39 33.95 -16.88
CA LEU A 78 6.44 32.53 -16.49
C LEU A 78 6.90 31.63 -17.64
N ILE A 79 6.51 31.95 -18.88
CA ILE A 79 6.99 31.25 -20.09
C ILE A 79 8.48 31.50 -20.26
N GLN A 80 8.94 32.75 -20.14
CA GLN A 80 10.35 33.12 -20.25
C GLN A 80 11.23 32.38 -19.23
N MET A 81 10.74 32.13 -18.01
CA MET A 81 11.49 31.35 -17.01
C MET A 81 11.59 29.85 -17.34
N LEU A 82 10.73 29.32 -18.20
CA LEU A 82 10.72 27.93 -18.65
C LEU A 82 11.44 27.73 -19.99
N GLU A 83 11.72 28.81 -20.72
CA GLU A 83 12.41 28.80 -22.02
C GLU A 83 13.84 29.35 -21.86
N PRO A 84 14.85 28.48 -21.71
CA PRO A 84 16.24 28.92 -21.69
C PRO A 84 16.71 29.34 -23.09
N GLU A 85 17.83 30.08 -23.16
CA GLU A 85 18.44 30.46 -24.44
C GLU A 85 18.95 29.26 -25.24
N ALA A 86 19.34 28.18 -24.55
CA ALA A 86 19.80 26.94 -25.16
C ALA A 86 18.66 26.22 -25.89
N LYS A 87 18.88 25.87 -27.16
CA LYS A 87 17.91 25.11 -27.95
C LYS A 87 18.01 23.61 -27.65
N PRO A 88 16.89 22.87 -27.66
CA PRO A 88 16.91 21.41 -27.52
C PRO A 88 17.81 20.74 -28.55
N TYR A 89 18.54 19.70 -28.14
CA TYR A 89 19.31 18.89 -29.05
C TYR A 89 18.41 18.28 -30.13
N LYS A 90 18.83 18.40 -31.40
CA LYS A 90 18.10 17.86 -32.55
C LYS A 90 18.81 16.62 -33.08
N MET A 91 18.21 15.46 -32.83
CA MET A 91 18.69 14.18 -33.36
C MET A 91 18.69 14.16 -34.88
N LYS A 92 19.70 13.49 -35.46
CA LYS A 92 19.85 13.31 -36.91
C LYS A 92 19.47 11.89 -37.30
N LYS A 93 18.50 11.75 -38.19
CA LYS A 93 18.07 10.43 -38.70
C LYS A 93 19.17 9.82 -39.58
N GLY A 94 19.35 8.49 -39.51
CA GLY A 94 20.43 7.78 -40.21
C GLY A 94 21.82 7.88 -39.57
N GLN A 95 21.96 8.53 -38.41
CA GLN A 95 23.18 8.52 -37.58
C GLN A 95 22.87 7.91 -36.22
N SER A 96 23.86 7.34 -35.54
CA SER A 96 23.70 6.83 -34.17
C SER A 96 23.76 7.99 -33.18
N ASN A 97 22.61 8.42 -32.68
CA ASN A 97 22.47 9.42 -31.63
C ASN A 97 22.52 8.71 -30.28
N VAL A 98 23.47 9.06 -29.42
CA VAL A 98 23.62 8.47 -28.09
C VAL A 98 23.11 9.43 -27.03
N VAL A 99 22.13 9.01 -26.25
CA VAL A 99 21.50 9.85 -25.22
C VAL A 99 21.67 9.18 -23.87
N MET A 100 22.32 9.89 -22.94
CA MET A 100 22.58 9.41 -21.58
C MET A 100 21.59 10.00 -20.59
N PHE A 101 20.95 9.17 -19.77
CA PHE A 101 19.93 9.60 -18.82
C PHE A 101 20.48 9.63 -17.40
N VAL A 102 20.45 10.80 -16.76
CA VAL A 102 20.98 11.03 -15.41
C VAL A 102 19.90 11.61 -14.49
N GLY A 103 20.10 11.51 -13.18
CA GLY A 103 19.17 12.05 -12.19
C GLY A 103 19.08 11.21 -10.93
N LEU A 104 18.33 11.71 -9.94
CA LEU A 104 18.25 11.08 -8.61
C LEU A 104 17.67 9.67 -8.63
N GLN A 105 17.91 8.93 -7.55
CA GLN A 105 17.23 7.67 -7.30
C GLN A 105 15.71 7.90 -7.24
N GLY A 106 14.94 7.05 -7.92
CA GLY A 106 13.49 7.14 -7.91
C GLY A 106 12.89 8.28 -8.75
N SER A 107 13.70 9.04 -9.51
CA SER A 107 13.20 10.10 -10.40
C SER A 107 12.48 9.61 -11.66
N GLY A 108 12.55 8.30 -11.94
CA GLY A 108 11.87 7.67 -13.07
C GLY A 108 12.71 7.47 -14.32
N LYS A 109 14.05 7.52 -14.24
CA LYS A 109 14.99 7.32 -15.39
C LYS A 109 14.67 6.11 -16.28
N THR A 110 14.73 4.89 -15.75
CA THR A 110 14.48 3.65 -16.50
C THR A 110 13.11 3.65 -17.18
N THR A 111 12.09 4.20 -16.53
CA THR A 111 10.74 4.33 -17.11
C THR A 111 10.71 5.40 -18.22
N SER A 112 11.34 6.56 -18.00
CA SER A 112 11.45 7.62 -18.99
C SER A 112 12.22 7.18 -20.23
N ILE A 113 13.25 6.35 -20.07
CA ILE A 113 14.01 5.76 -21.18
C ILE A 113 13.10 4.87 -22.03
N ALA A 114 12.33 3.97 -21.41
CA ALA A 114 11.39 3.13 -22.13
C ALA A 114 10.32 3.95 -22.88
N LYS A 115 9.78 5.00 -22.25
CA LYS A 115 8.83 5.93 -22.87
C LYS A 115 9.43 6.70 -24.04
N TYR A 116 10.64 7.22 -23.87
CA TYR A 116 11.39 7.93 -24.90
C TYR A 116 11.67 7.02 -26.10
N ALA A 117 12.14 5.80 -25.83
CA ALA A 117 12.37 4.77 -26.85
C ALA A 117 11.08 4.46 -27.63
N HIS A 118 9.97 4.25 -26.93
CA HIS A 118 8.67 3.97 -27.54
C HIS A 118 8.14 5.14 -28.37
N TYR A 119 8.29 6.37 -27.87
CA TYR A 119 7.87 7.58 -28.56
C TYR A 119 8.56 7.73 -29.93
N TYR A 120 9.89 7.53 -29.99
CA TYR A 120 10.63 7.60 -31.25
C TYR A 120 10.45 6.36 -32.14
N GLN A 121 10.26 5.18 -31.56
CA GLN A 121 9.91 3.97 -32.30
C GLN A 121 8.60 4.15 -33.10
N ARG A 122 7.57 4.77 -32.51
CA ARG A 122 6.31 5.11 -33.21
C ARG A 122 6.50 6.10 -34.35
N LYS A 123 7.54 6.95 -34.29
CA LYS A 123 7.96 7.86 -35.38
C LYS A 123 8.88 7.19 -36.41
N GLY A 124 9.07 5.88 -36.32
CA GLY A 124 9.86 5.10 -37.28
C GLY A 124 11.37 5.26 -37.12
N TRP A 125 11.86 5.41 -35.88
CA TRP A 125 13.29 5.36 -35.54
C TRP A 125 13.69 3.97 -35.05
N LYS A 126 14.93 3.56 -35.34
CA LYS A 126 15.52 2.35 -34.75
C LYS A 126 16.10 2.67 -33.38
N THR A 127 15.36 2.32 -32.33
CA THR A 127 15.73 2.60 -30.93
C THR A 127 16.27 1.36 -30.22
N CYS A 128 17.18 1.55 -29.26
CA CYS A 128 17.72 0.52 -28.38
C CYS A 128 18.06 1.09 -27.01
N MET A 129 18.20 0.22 -26.02
CA MET A 129 18.44 0.62 -24.62
C MET A 129 19.66 -0.11 -24.02
N VAL A 130 20.50 0.59 -23.27
CA VAL A 130 21.67 0.03 -22.59
C VAL A 130 21.50 0.28 -21.09
N CYS A 131 21.55 -0.78 -20.28
CA CYS A 131 21.46 -0.68 -18.82
C CYS A 131 22.85 -0.63 -18.20
N ALA A 132 23.30 0.56 -17.80
CA ALA A 132 24.54 0.78 -17.05
C ALA A 132 24.29 1.01 -15.54
N ASP A 133 23.10 0.68 -15.02
CA ASP A 133 22.81 0.69 -13.59
C ASP A 133 23.18 -0.67 -12.97
N THR A 134 24.44 -0.81 -12.56
CA THR A 134 24.97 -2.04 -11.92
C THR A 134 24.75 -2.09 -10.41
N PHE A 135 24.26 -1.00 -9.80
CA PHE A 135 24.18 -0.88 -8.34
C PHE A 135 22.82 -1.26 -7.80
N ARG A 136 21.75 -0.93 -8.53
CA ARG A 136 20.40 -1.17 -8.04
C ARG A 136 19.97 -2.60 -8.39
N ALA A 137 19.64 -3.40 -7.37
CA ALA A 137 19.15 -4.75 -7.55
C ALA A 137 17.90 -4.77 -8.47
N GLY A 138 17.94 -5.62 -9.50
CA GLY A 138 16.87 -5.75 -10.49
C GLY A 138 16.69 -4.57 -11.45
N ALA A 139 17.65 -3.63 -11.55
CA ALA A 139 17.58 -2.56 -12.54
C ALA A 139 17.63 -3.09 -13.99
N PHE A 140 18.56 -4.00 -14.26
CA PHE A 140 18.64 -4.66 -15.57
C PHE A 140 17.36 -5.44 -15.89
N ASP A 141 16.80 -6.17 -14.92
CA ASP A 141 15.53 -6.89 -15.10
C ASP A 141 14.37 -5.95 -15.37
N GLN A 142 14.30 -4.79 -14.70
CA GLN A 142 13.27 -3.79 -14.98
C GLN A 142 13.38 -3.25 -16.42
N LEU A 143 14.59 -2.86 -16.84
CA LEU A 143 14.83 -2.35 -18.20
C LEU A 143 14.50 -3.42 -19.23
N LYS A 144 14.95 -4.66 -19.02
CA LYS A 144 14.66 -5.84 -19.85
C LYS A 144 13.16 -6.11 -19.98
N GLN A 145 12.40 -6.06 -18.89
CA GLN A 145 10.94 -6.23 -18.94
C GLN A 145 10.26 -5.14 -19.76
N ASN A 146 10.66 -3.88 -19.57
CA ASN A 146 10.13 -2.75 -20.34
C ASN A 146 10.47 -2.88 -21.84
N ALA A 147 11.73 -3.20 -22.14
CA ALA A 147 12.22 -3.43 -23.49
C ALA A 147 11.47 -4.56 -24.21
N THR A 148 11.25 -5.68 -23.51
CA THR A 148 10.52 -6.84 -24.04
C THR A 148 9.07 -6.49 -24.36
N LYS A 149 8.38 -5.76 -23.47
CA LYS A 149 6.99 -5.30 -23.70
C LYS A 149 6.87 -4.41 -24.94
N LEU A 150 7.88 -3.57 -25.19
CA LEU A 150 7.92 -2.62 -26.31
C LEU A 150 8.55 -3.19 -27.58
N ARG A 151 9.09 -4.42 -27.51
CA ARG A 151 9.88 -5.04 -28.60
C ARG A 151 11.05 -4.16 -29.04
N ILE A 152 11.73 -3.56 -28.07
CA ILE A 152 12.91 -2.72 -28.26
C ILE A 152 14.14 -3.52 -27.81
N PRO A 153 15.20 -3.61 -28.63
CA PRO A 153 16.44 -4.26 -28.26
C PRO A 153 17.09 -3.62 -27.04
N PHE A 154 17.72 -4.44 -26.21
CA PHE A 154 18.37 -3.99 -24.99
C PHE A 154 19.72 -4.68 -24.77
N TYR A 155 20.64 -4.00 -24.09
CA TYR A 155 21.94 -4.50 -23.66
C TYR A 155 22.13 -4.29 -22.16
N GLY A 156 22.84 -5.19 -21.51
CA GLY A 156 23.24 -5.11 -20.10
C GLY A 156 23.79 -6.45 -19.62
N SER A 157 24.36 -6.46 -18.41
CA SER A 157 25.03 -7.63 -17.86
C SER A 157 24.54 -7.95 -16.45
N TYR A 158 24.42 -9.24 -16.14
CA TYR A 158 24.18 -9.72 -14.77
C TYR A 158 25.49 -9.93 -14.00
N THR A 159 26.62 -10.04 -14.69
CA THR A 159 27.90 -10.47 -14.12
C THR A 159 28.94 -9.36 -14.09
N GLU A 160 28.89 -8.43 -15.04
CA GLU A 160 29.80 -7.28 -15.07
C GLU A 160 29.30 -6.22 -14.09
N ALA A 161 30.21 -5.73 -13.26
CA ALA A 161 29.91 -4.75 -12.20
C ALA A 161 30.30 -3.33 -12.61
N ASP A 162 31.20 -3.19 -13.59
CA ASP A 162 31.68 -1.90 -14.08
C ASP A 162 30.67 -1.27 -15.07
N PRO A 163 30.03 -0.13 -14.72
CA PRO A 163 29.06 0.52 -15.60
C PRO A 163 29.71 1.15 -16.83
N VAL A 164 30.99 1.52 -16.79
CA VAL A 164 31.70 2.14 -17.92
C VAL A 164 31.85 1.12 -19.05
N ARG A 165 32.28 -0.10 -18.72
CA ARG A 165 32.41 -1.19 -19.69
C ARG A 165 31.08 -1.58 -20.32
N ILE A 166 30.03 -1.74 -19.50
CA ILE A 166 28.71 -2.11 -20.01
C ILE A 166 28.17 -1.04 -20.97
N ALA A 167 28.35 0.24 -20.63
CA ALA A 167 27.92 1.33 -21.46
C ALA A 167 28.72 1.41 -22.77
N GLU A 168 30.05 1.26 -22.71
CA GLU A 168 30.93 1.27 -23.88
C GLU A 168 30.63 0.11 -24.84
N GLU A 169 30.54 -1.12 -24.34
CA GLU A 169 30.25 -2.31 -25.14
C GLU A 169 28.85 -2.25 -25.76
N GLY A 170 27.84 -1.87 -24.97
CA GLY A 170 26.46 -1.77 -25.46
C GLY A 170 26.30 -0.71 -26.54
N VAL A 171 26.94 0.44 -26.37
CA VAL A 171 26.94 1.51 -27.39
C VAL A 171 27.72 1.08 -28.63
N ALA A 172 28.86 0.43 -28.48
CA ALA A 172 29.65 -0.08 -29.60
C ALA A 172 28.87 -1.12 -30.41
N GLN A 173 28.20 -2.06 -29.74
CA GLN A 173 27.36 -3.06 -30.39
C GLN A 173 26.23 -2.42 -31.19
N PHE A 174 25.45 -1.52 -30.58
CA PHE A 174 24.32 -0.90 -31.27
C PHE A 174 24.72 0.08 -32.37
N ARG A 175 25.91 0.70 -32.27
CA ARG A 175 26.50 1.46 -33.39
C ARG A 175 26.84 0.54 -34.57
N ALA A 176 27.42 -0.64 -34.31
CA ALA A 176 27.73 -1.63 -35.33
C ALA A 176 26.47 -2.20 -36.01
N GLU A 177 25.39 -2.36 -35.25
CA GLU A 177 24.08 -2.80 -35.77
C GLU A 177 23.25 -1.67 -36.43
N HIS A 178 23.82 -0.47 -36.57
CA HIS A 178 23.21 0.70 -37.19
C HIS A 178 21.89 1.15 -36.54
N TYR A 179 21.80 1.12 -35.21
CA TYR A 179 20.72 1.78 -34.47
C TYR A 179 20.89 3.29 -34.49
N GLU A 180 19.77 3.99 -34.62
CA GLU A 180 19.73 5.45 -34.77
C GLU A 180 19.63 6.17 -33.42
N LEU A 181 19.03 5.52 -32.41
CA LEU A 181 18.85 6.09 -31.09
C LEU A 181 19.24 5.09 -30.01
N ILE A 182 20.37 5.36 -29.35
CA ILE A 182 20.95 4.51 -28.31
C ILE A 182 20.76 5.21 -26.97
N LEU A 183 19.94 4.63 -26.10
CA LEU A 183 19.57 5.22 -24.81
C LEU A 183 20.33 4.53 -23.68
N VAL A 184 21.12 5.28 -22.91
CA VAL A 184 21.94 4.74 -21.81
C VAL A 184 21.30 5.08 -20.48
N ASP A 185 20.90 4.06 -19.72
CA ASP A 185 20.37 4.17 -18.35
C ASP A 185 21.51 4.14 -17.34
N THR A 186 21.69 5.21 -16.57
CA THR A 186 22.68 5.26 -15.49
C THR A 186 22.03 5.05 -14.13
N SER A 187 22.85 4.70 -13.14
CA SER A 187 22.43 4.64 -11.74
C SER A 187 21.84 5.97 -11.23
N GLY A 188 20.88 5.90 -10.29
CA GLY A 188 20.23 7.07 -9.71
C GLY A 188 20.75 7.44 -8.33
N ARG A 189 21.20 8.68 -8.11
CA ARG A 189 22.03 8.98 -6.91
C ARG A 189 21.88 10.39 -6.33
N HIS A 190 22.30 10.55 -5.08
CA HIS A 190 22.18 11.79 -4.29
C HIS A 190 23.46 12.63 -4.34
N LYS A 191 23.36 13.96 -4.16
CA LYS A 191 24.48 14.92 -4.27
C LYS A 191 25.66 14.73 -3.29
N GLN A 192 25.53 13.81 -2.33
CA GLN A 192 26.48 13.63 -1.22
C GLN A 192 27.54 12.55 -1.50
N GLU A 193 27.50 11.91 -2.66
CA GLU A 193 28.39 10.81 -3.04
C GLU A 193 29.39 11.23 -4.13
N ALA A 194 30.55 11.75 -3.73
CA ALA A 194 31.57 12.27 -4.65
C ALA A 194 32.11 11.23 -5.64
N ASP A 195 32.31 9.99 -5.18
CA ASP A 195 32.85 8.88 -5.99
C ASP A 195 31.96 8.54 -7.18
N LEU A 196 30.67 8.86 -7.09
CA LEU A 196 29.67 8.43 -8.06
C LEU A 196 29.38 9.51 -9.12
N PHE A 197 29.64 10.78 -8.79
CA PHE A 197 29.79 11.81 -9.81
C PHE A 197 31.06 11.59 -10.65
N ALA A 198 32.11 10.99 -10.07
CA ALA A 198 33.29 10.57 -10.83
C ALA A 198 32.95 9.44 -11.81
N GLU A 199 32.28 8.38 -11.34
CA GLU A 199 31.78 7.28 -12.20
C GLU A 199 30.92 7.80 -13.36
N MET A 200 29.98 8.70 -13.10
CA MET A 200 29.13 9.28 -14.15
C MET A 200 29.94 10.06 -15.20
N ARG A 201 30.99 10.76 -14.76
CA ARG A 201 31.91 11.46 -15.67
C ARG A 201 32.72 10.48 -16.52
N GLU A 202 33.12 9.35 -15.95
CA GLU A 202 33.83 8.29 -16.65
C GLU A 202 32.94 7.62 -17.71
N VAL A 203 31.68 7.29 -17.37
CA VAL A 203 30.70 6.76 -18.32
C VAL A 203 30.45 7.75 -19.46
N ALA A 204 30.29 9.05 -19.15
CA ALA A 204 30.11 10.09 -20.16
C ALA A 204 31.34 10.21 -21.08
N ALA A 205 32.55 10.11 -20.51
CA ALA A 205 33.80 10.19 -21.27
C ALA A 205 34.00 8.98 -22.21
N ALA A 206 33.61 7.78 -21.79
CA ALA A 206 33.70 6.56 -22.58
C ALA A 206 32.69 6.55 -23.73
N VAL A 207 31.42 6.85 -23.44
CA VAL A 207 30.32 6.76 -24.40
C VAL A 207 30.26 7.95 -25.35
N LYS A 208 30.70 9.13 -24.89
CA LYS A 208 30.58 10.43 -25.58
C LYS A 208 29.14 10.68 -26.06
N PRO A 209 28.18 10.86 -25.13
CA PRO A 209 26.78 11.06 -25.48
C PRO A 209 26.61 12.38 -26.26
N ASP A 210 25.71 12.36 -27.25
CA ASP A 210 25.32 13.54 -28.01
C ASP A 210 24.37 14.47 -27.22
N ASP A 211 23.58 13.89 -26.31
CA ASP A 211 22.75 14.62 -25.36
C ASP A 211 22.75 13.91 -23.99
N VAL A 212 22.74 14.71 -22.93
CA VAL A 212 22.61 14.22 -21.55
C VAL A 212 21.31 14.76 -20.97
N VAL A 213 20.39 13.84 -20.67
CA VAL A 213 19.05 14.15 -20.21
C VAL A 213 18.97 14.02 -18.70
N PHE A 214 18.70 15.13 -18.02
CA PHE A 214 18.43 15.14 -16.59
C PHE A 214 16.94 14.84 -16.32
N VAL A 215 16.68 13.69 -15.69
CA VAL A 215 15.33 13.26 -15.31
C VAL A 215 15.05 13.64 -13.87
N MET A 216 14.04 14.48 -13.66
CA MET A 216 13.61 14.94 -12.35
C MET A 216 12.17 14.54 -12.03
N ASP A 217 11.91 14.32 -10.76
CA ASP A 217 10.56 14.10 -10.22
C ASP A 217 9.91 15.44 -9.88
N SER A 218 8.69 15.65 -10.35
CA SER A 218 7.93 16.89 -10.14
C SER A 218 7.51 17.14 -8.69
N SER A 219 7.60 16.14 -7.80
CA SER A 219 7.36 16.27 -6.36
C SER A 219 8.52 16.90 -5.60
N ILE A 220 9.72 16.94 -6.19
CA ILE A 220 10.90 17.52 -5.54
C ILE A 220 10.75 19.04 -5.55
N GLY A 221 10.75 19.63 -4.35
CA GLY A 221 10.59 21.06 -4.14
C GLY A 221 11.89 21.86 -4.34
N GLN A 222 12.22 22.76 -3.39
CA GLN A 222 13.35 23.68 -3.54
C GLN A 222 14.72 23.01 -3.68
N ALA A 223 14.86 21.75 -3.26
CA ALA A 223 16.11 20.98 -3.38
C ALA A 223 16.50 20.67 -4.84
N VAL A 224 15.56 20.79 -5.81
CA VAL A 224 15.84 20.55 -7.23
C VAL A 224 16.96 21.46 -7.73
N TYR A 225 16.99 22.73 -7.31
CA TYR A 225 17.97 23.69 -7.83
C TYR A 225 19.40 23.24 -7.54
N ASP A 226 19.70 22.88 -6.29
CA ASP A 226 21.03 22.42 -5.89
C ASP A 226 21.42 21.12 -6.60
N GLN A 227 20.46 20.20 -6.76
CA GLN A 227 20.70 18.91 -7.39
C GLN A 227 20.99 19.08 -8.87
N ALA A 228 20.11 19.80 -9.59
CA ALA A 228 20.28 20.12 -11.00
C ALA A 228 21.61 20.85 -11.25
N SER A 229 21.99 21.78 -10.37
CA SER A 229 23.28 22.48 -10.44
C SER A 229 24.47 21.53 -10.30
N ALA A 230 24.41 20.56 -9.37
CA ALA A 230 25.48 19.58 -9.17
C ALA A 230 25.66 18.64 -10.37
N PHE A 231 24.56 18.18 -10.98
CA PHE A 231 24.61 17.39 -12.22
C PHE A 231 25.21 18.20 -13.36
N ARG A 232 24.75 19.45 -13.55
CA ARG A 232 25.26 20.36 -14.58
C ARG A 232 26.77 20.66 -14.43
N GLN A 233 27.28 20.73 -13.20
CA GLN A 233 28.70 20.94 -12.94
C GLN A 233 29.56 19.69 -13.21
N THR A 234 28.95 18.51 -13.24
CA THR A 234 29.67 17.24 -13.42
C THR A 234 29.64 16.75 -14.86
N VAL A 235 28.49 16.83 -15.50
CA VAL A 235 28.23 16.41 -16.88
C VAL A 235 27.45 17.52 -17.60
N ASP A 236 27.69 17.65 -18.91
CA ASP A 236 27.05 18.67 -19.75
C ASP A 236 25.60 18.28 -20.04
N VAL A 237 24.71 18.52 -19.06
CA VAL A 237 23.26 18.27 -19.18
C VAL A 237 22.69 19.12 -20.32
N GLY A 238 22.24 18.53 -21.41
CA GLY A 238 21.68 19.26 -22.56
C GLY A 238 20.16 19.42 -22.51
N SER A 239 19.46 18.53 -21.81
CA SER A 239 17.99 18.47 -21.80
C SER A 239 17.42 18.06 -20.45
N VAL A 240 16.18 18.45 -20.15
CA VAL A 240 15.46 18.07 -18.91
C VAL A 240 14.16 17.32 -19.23
N ILE A 241 13.86 16.28 -18.44
CA ILE A 241 12.58 15.57 -18.44
C ILE A 241 11.96 15.64 -17.05
N ILE A 242 10.65 15.94 -16.99
CA ILE A 242 9.90 16.01 -15.75
C ILE A 242 8.96 14.81 -15.64
N THR A 243 9.01 14.06 -14.54
CA THR A 243 8.16 12.88 -14.33
C THR A 243 7.11 13.12 -13.25
N LYS A 244 6.13 12.20 -13.17
CA LYS A 244 5.09 12.13 -12.13
C LYS A 244 4.18 13.37 -12.05
N LEU A 245 3.94 14.05 -13.17
CA LEU A 245 3.04 15.23 -13.19
C LEU A 245 1.56 14.88 -12.97
N ASP A 246 1.20 13.61 -13.02
CA ASP A 246 -0.10 13.06 -12.66
C ASP A 246 -0.39 13.05 -11.15
N GLY A 247 0.65 13.16 -10.31
CA GLY A 247 0.49 13.26 -8.86
C GLY A 247 0.04 14.65 -8.39
N HIS A 248 0.01 14.85 -7.06
CA HIS A 248 -0.19 16.16 -6.43
C HIS A 248 1.02 17.11 -6.58
N ALA A 249 1.77 16.99 -7.67
CA ALA A 249 2.98 17.75 -7.92
C ALA A 249 2.64 19.21 -8.23
N LYS A 250 3.39 20.13 -7.63
CA LYS A 250 3.09 21.57 -7.69
C LYS A 250 3.72 22.27 -8.89
N GLY A 251 4.50 21.58 -9.72
CA GLY A 251 5.12 22.11 -10.95
C GLY A 251 6.27 23.11 -10.74
N GLY A 252 6.51 23.59 -9.52
CA GLY A 252 7.56 24.58 -9.22
C GLY A 252 9.00 24.07 -9.35
N GLY A 253 9.20 22.75 -9.28
CA GLY A 253 10.50 22.13 -9.55
C GLY A 253 10.98 22.35 -10.99
N ALA A 254 10.06 22.43 -11.96
CA ALA A 254 10.37 22.65 -13.38
C ALA A 254 11.15 23.96 -13.60
N LEU A 255 10.61 25.05 -13.05
CA LEU A 255 11.22 26.39 -13.10
C LEU A 255 12.61 26.38 -12.47
N SER A 256 12.77 25.65 -11.37
CA SER A 256 14.02 25.58 -10.63
C SER A 256 15.08 24.75 -11.36
N ALA A 257 14.69 23.71 -12.09
CA ALA A 257 15.59 22.89 -12.89
C ALA A 257 16.11 23.62 -14.13
N VAL A 258 15.23 24.34 -14.85
CA VAL A 258 15.64 25.17 -16.00
C VAL A 258 16.60 26.26 -15.56
N ALA A 259 16.30 26.95 -14.45
CA ALA A 259 17.16 27.98 -13.91
C ALA A 259 18.53 27.46 -13.43
N ALA A 260 18.61 26.22 -12.94
CA ALA A 260 19.84 25.61 -12.46
C ALA A 260 20.71 25.03 -13.59
N THR A 261 20.09 24.36 -14.56
CA THR A 261 20.81 23.68 -15.66
C THR A 261 21.07 24.59 -16.85
N GLY A 262 20.24 25.62 -17.06
CA GLY A 262 20.20 26.40 -18.30
C GLY A 262 19.73 25.59 -19.50
N SER A 263 19.15 24.40 -19.28
CA SER A 263 18.80 23.42 -20.31
C SER A 263 17.28 23.36 -20.53
N PRO A 264 16.81 23.21 -21.78
CA PRO A 264 15.39 23.18 -22.09
C PRO A 264 14.73 21.90 -21.58
N ILE A 265 13.48 22.02 -21.14
CA ILE A 265 12.63 20.85 -20.88
C ILE A 265 12.14 20.32 -22.23
N ILE A 266 12.37 19.04 -22.50
CA ILE A 266 12.01 18.41 -23.78
C ILE A 266 10.73 17.56 -23.68
N PHE A 267 10.51 16.90 -22.55
CA PHE A 267 9.36 16.03 -22.33
C PHE A 267 8.87 16.09 -20.89
N TYR A 268 7.63 15.68 -20.68
CA TYR A 268 7.11 15.35 -19.37
C TYR A 268 6.25 14.08 -19.35
N GLY A 269 6.26 13.39 -18.22
CA GLY A 269 5.50 12.16 -17.97
C GLY A 269 4.27 12.41 -17.10
N THR A 270 3.12 11.92 -17.55
CA THR A 270 1.79 12.12 -16.93
C THR A 270 1.15 10.82 -16.44
N GLY A 271 1.95 9.82 -16.08
CA GLY A 271 1.46 8.52 -15.64
C GLY A 271 2.51 7.43 -15.74
N GLU A 272 2.13 6.19 -15.48
CA GLU A 272 3.05 5.04 -15.48
C GLU A 272 3.11 4.30 -16.82
N HIS A 273 2.11 4.44 -17.69
CA HIS A 273 2.05 3.69 -18.95
C HIS A 273 3.02 4.25 -19.99
N PHE A 274 3.45 3.42 -20.95
CA PHE A 274 4.39 3.82 -22.00
C PHE A 274 3.89 4.96 -22.90
N ALA A 275 2.57 5.13 -23.00
CA ALA A 275 1.94 6.20 -23.77
C ALA A 275 1.86 7.53 -22.99
N ASP A 276 2.06 7.52 -21.67
CA ASP A 276 1.93 8.70 -20.80
C ASP A 276 3.22 9.54 -20.86
N PHE A 277 3.56 10.03 -22.05
CA PHE A 277 4.79 10.77 -22.35
C PHE A 277 4.55 11.79 -23.46
N GLU A 278 4.72 13.07 -23.15
CA GLU A 278 4.31 14.19 -23.99
C GLU A 278 5.44 15.19 -24.22
N ASP A 279 5.46 15.81 -25.40
CA ASP A 279 6.38 16.90 -25.72
C ASP A 279 6.12 18.11 -24.81
N PHE A 280 7.19 18.71 -24.30
CA PHE A 280 7.06 19.90 -23.47
C PHE A 280 6.88 21.16 -24.33
N ASN A 281 5.81 21.90 -24.06
CA ASN A 281 5.58 23.24 -24.59
C ASN A 281 5.30 24.20 -23.43
N ALA A 282 6.16 25.20 -23.25
CA ALA A 282 6.06 26.14 -22.13
C ALA A 282 4.72 26.90 -22.14
N GLN A 283 4.24 27.32 -23.31
CA GLN A 283 2.98 28.05 -23.45
C GLN A 283 1.77 27.20 -23.04
N SER A 284 1.72 25.95 -23.49
CA SER A 284 0.67 24.99 -23.12
C SER A 284 0.75 24.61 -21.64
N PHE A 285 1.95 24.39 -21.10
CA PHE A 285 2.18 24.07 -19.69
C PHE A 285 1.69 25.19 -18.76
N VAL A 286 2.05 26.45 -19.06
CA VAL A 286 1.60 27.61 -18.28
C VAL A 286 0.10 27.84 -18.46
N SER A 287 -0.46 27.64 -19.67
CA SER A 287 -1.91 27.80 -19.91
C SER A 287 -2.75 26.79 -19.11
N ARG A 288 -2.31 25.52 -19.04
CA ARG A 288 -2.94 24.49 -18.20
C ARG A 288 -2.82 24.81 -16.72
N LEU A 289 -1.62 25.21 -16.29
CA LEU A 289 -1.38 25.65 -14.91
C LEU A 289 -2.33 26.81 -14.52
N MET A 290 -2.61 27.73 -15.44
CA MET A 290 -3.46 28.90 -15.19
C MET A 290 -4.96 28.63 -15.37
N GLY A 291 -5.35 27.40 -15.73
CA GLY A 291 -6.75 27.03 -15.96
C GLY A 291 -7.38 27.73 -17.16
N MET A 292 -6.58 28.19 -18.12
CA MET A 292 -7.03 28.90 -19.32
C MET A 292 -7.41 27.96 -20.48
N GLY A 293 -7.15 26.65 -20.32
CA GLY A 293 -7.34 25.62 -21.36
C GLY A 293 -6.17 25.57 -22.34
N ASP A 294 -6.00 24.43 -23.02
CA ASP A 294 -4.92 24.17 -23.98
C ASP A 294 -5.50 23.79 -25.35
N ILE A 295 -5.97 24.80 -26.08
CA ILE A 295 -6.60 24.62 -27.40
C ILE A 295 -5.59 24.07 -28.42
N ARG A 296 -4.30 24.44 -28.30
CA ARG A 296 -3.26 23.94 -29.20
C ARG A 296 -2.98 22.46 -28.97
N GLY A 297 -2.78 22.05 -27.71
CA GLY A 297 -2.59 20.65 -27.35
C GLY A 297 -3.78 19.78 -27.76
N LEU A 298 -5.01 20.28 -27.57
CA LEU A 298 -6.23 19.61 -28.05
C LEU A 298 -6.21 19.42 -29.58
N MET A 299 -5.80 20.44 -30.33
CA MET A 299 -5.79 20.38 -31.79
C MET A 299 -4.71 19.42 -32.32
N GLU A 300 -3.57 19.31 -31.64
CA GLU A 300 -2.53 18.33 -31.97
C GLU A 300 -2.98 16.89 -31.66
N GLU A 301 -3.58 16.65 -30.48
CA GLU A 301 -4.13 15.34 -30.10
C GLU A 301 -5.27 14.90 -31.04
N VAL A 302 -6.13 15.82 -31.45
CA VAL A 302 -7.20 15.56 -32.45
C VAL A 302 -6.62 15.18 -33.81
N LYS A 303 -5.51 15.80 -34.23
CA LYS A 303 -4.81 15.40 -35.47
C LYS A 303 -4.15 14.03 -35.34
N HIS A 304 -3.51 13.75 -34.21
CA HIS A 304 -2.83 12.46 -33.97
C HIS A 304 -3.80 11.28 -33.80
N SER A 305 -5.01 11.52 -33.29
CA SER A 305 -6.03 10.48 -33.09
C SER A 305 -6.84 10.10 -34.34
N GLY A 306 -6.62 10.75 -35.48
CA GLY A 306 -7.31 10.43 -36.75
C GLY A 306 -8.80 10.80 -36.77
N MET A 307 -9.28 11.58 -35.79
CA MET A 307 -10.70 11.94 -35.61
C MET A 307 -11.30 12.78 -36.76
N LEU A 308 -10.45 13.40 -37.57
CA LEU A 308 -10.88 14.26 -38.69
C LEU A 308 -11.38 13.45 -39.90
N GLU A 309 -11.15 12.14 -39.96
CA GLU A 309 -11.48 11.31 -41.14
C GLU A 309 -12.98 10.99 -41.29
N ASN A 310 -13.81 11.16 -40.24
CA ASN A 310 -15.23 10.73 -40.22
C ASN A 310 -16.26 11.86 -39.93
N GLN A 311 -15.89 13.15 -40.02
CA GLN A 311 -16.77 14.25 -39.58
C GLN A 311 -17.96 14.54 -40.52
N GLU A 312 -17.84 14.33 -41.83
CA GLU A 312 -18.88 14.75 -42.79
C GLU A 312 -20.21 14.00 -42.59
N GLU A 313 -20.16 12.69 -42.35
CA GLU A 313 -21.34 11.85 -42.12
C GLU A 313 -22.02 12.19 -40.77
N MET A 314 -21.22 12.51 -39.75
CA MET A 314 -21.69 12.87 -38.41
C MET A 314 -22.39 14.24 -38.42
N VAL A 315 -21.81 15.24 -39.09
CA VAL A 315 -22.38 16.58 -39.21
C VAL A 315 -23.72 16.54 -39.95
N GLN A 316 -23.82 15.72 -41.01
CA GLN A 316 -25.09 15.53 -41.73
C GLN A 316 -26.19 14.86 -40.88
N LYS A 317 -25.84 13.87 -40.04
CA LYS A 317 -26.80 13.23 -39.12
C LYS A 317 -27.24 14.16 -37.98
N PHE A 318 -26.33 14.98 -37.45
CA PHE A 318 -26.63 15.98 -36.43
C PHE A 318 -27.54 17.10 -36.94
N GLN A 319 -27.33 17.57 -38.17
CA GLN A 319 -28.24 18.52 -38.84
C GLN A 319 -29.65 17.95 -39.03
N LYS A 320 -29.77 16.63 -39.26
CA LYS A 320 -31.05 15.91 -39.35
C LYS A 320 -31.68 15.60 -37.98
N GLY A 321 -30.99 15.90 -36.88
CA GLY A 321 -31.48 15.71 -35.50
C GLY A 321 -31.63 14.23 -35.08
N VAL A 322 -30.97 13.31 -35.79
CA VAL A 322 -31.02 11.87 -35.50
C VAL A 322 -29.73 11.48 -34.76
N PHE A 323 -29.87 10.95 -33.55
CA PHE A 323 -28.76 10.47 -32.72
C PHE A 323 -29.05 9.05 -32.22
N THR A 324 -28.37 8.07 -32.80
CA THR A 324 -28.56 6.63 -32.51
C THR A 324 -27.63 6.14 -31.40
N LEU A 325 -27.85 4.92 -30.91
CA LEU A 325 -26.94 4.29 -29.94
C LEU A 325 -25.59 3.94 -30.60
N ARG A 326 -25.58 3.64 -31.91
CA ARG A 326 -24.34 3.47 -32.68
C ARG A 326 -23.51 4.74 -32.74
N ASP A 327 -24.15 5.89 -32.89
CA ASP A 327 -23.45 7.18 -32.87
C ASP A 327 -22.83 7.42 -31.49
N MET A 328 -23.57 7.13 -30.41
CA MET A 328 -23.07 7.20 -29.04
C MET A 328 -21.90 6.22 -28.79
N TYR A 329 -21.96 5.01 -29.35
CA TYR A 329 -20.86 4.03 -29.31
C TYR A 329 -19.58 4.59 -29.92
N LYS A 330 -19.67 5.11 -31.15
CA LYS A 330 -18.53 5.73 -31.84
C LYS A 330 -17.96 6.91 -31.03
N GLN A 331 -18.81 7.72 -30.40
CA GLN A 331 -18.34 8.81 -29.53
C GLN A 331 -17.59 8.29 -28.29
N PHE A 332 -18.11 7.26 -27.61
CA PHE A 332 -17.40 6.68 -26.47
C PHE A 332 -16.10 6.00 -26.87
N GLU A 333 -16.05 5.31 -28.01
CA GLU A 333 -14.83 4.72 -28.55
C GLU A 333 -13.78 5.79 -28.86
N SER A 334 -14.19 6.89 -29.51
CA SER A 334 -13.32 8.03 -29.80
C SER A 334 -12.79 8.70 -28.52
N VAL A 335 -13.63 8.89 -27.51
CA VAL A 335 -13.21 9.44 -26.21
C VAL A 335 -12.24 8.50 -25.49
N MET A 336 -12.46 7.18 -25.56
CA MET A 336 -11.55 6.17 -25.00
C MET A 336 -10.19 6.15 -25.69
N LYS A 337 -10.11 6.49 -26.98
CA LYS A 337 -8.85 6.61 -27.74
C LYS A 337 -8.03 7.86 -27.37
N MET A 338 -8.66 8.90 -26.82
CA MET A 338 -8.02 10.18 -26.44
C MET A 338 -7.37 10.17 -25.04
N GLY A 339 -7.43 9.05 -24.32
CA GLY A 339 -6.87 8.91 -22.97
C GLY A 339 -7.84 9.33 -21.86
N PRO A 340 -7.34 9.69 -20.66
CA PRO A 340 -8.18 10.00 -19.50
C PRO A 340 -9.16 11.15 -19.76
N LEU A 341 -10.43 10.95 -19.40
CA LEU A 341 -11.52 11.92 -19.64
C LEU A 341 -11.23 13.30 -19.02
N SER A 342 -10.51 13.34 -17.91
CA SER A 342 -10.09 14.56 -17.23
C SER A 342 -9.15 15.42 -18.07
N LYS A 343 -8.21 14.81 -18.79
CA LYS A 343 -7.26 15.49 -19.68
C LYS A 343 -8.01 16.21 -20.81
N VAL A 344 -8.98 15.52 -21.42
CA VAL A 344 -9.85 16.11 -22.45
C VAL A 344 -10.69 17.26 -21.86
N MET A 345 -11.22 17.12 -20.65
CA MET A 345 -11.99 18.17 -19.98
C MET A 345 -11.15 19.41 -19.64
N GLN A 346 -9.89 19.23 -19.22
CA GLN A 346 -8.97 20.34 -18.91
C GLN A 346 -8.57 21.14 -20.16
N MET A 347 -8.66 20.54 -21.33
CA MET A 347 -8.34 21.18 -22.61
C MET A 347 -9.47 22.07 -23.15
N ILE A 348 -10.72 21.89 -22.68
CA ILE A 348 -11.89 22.61 -23.20
C ILE A 348 -12.17 23.87 -22.34
N PRO A 349 -12.03 25.09 -22.90
CA PRO A 349 -12.32 26.31 -22.16
C PRO A 349 -13.83 26.50 -21.94
N GLY A 350 -14.23 26.88 -20.72
CA GLY A 350 -15.58 27.40 -20.44
C GLY A 350 -16.72 26.38 -20.30
N LEU A 351 -16.43 25.12 -19.98
CA LEU A 351 -17.44 24.07 -19.79
C LEU A 351 -18.55 24.49 -18.78
N PRO A 352 -19.85 24.44 -19.16
CA PRO A 352 -20.95 24.73 -18.25
C PRO A 352 -20.99 23.73 -17.09
N GLN A 353 -21.15 24.22 -15.84
CA GLN A 353 -21.18 23.39 -14.62
C GLN A 353 -22.15 22.19 -14.71
N GLY A 354 -23.28 22.33 -15.41
CA GLY A 354 -24.25 21.25 -15.57
C GLY A 354 -23.73 20.04 -16.35
N MET A 355 -22.81 20.23 -17.30
CA MET A 355 -22.21 19.14 -18.07
C MET A 355 -21.10 18.44 -17.27
N SER A 356 -20.32 19.21 -16.50
CA SER A 356 -19.34 18.65 -15.57
C SER A 356 -20.01 17.79 -14.48
N GLN A 357 -21.20 18.16 -14.01
CA GLN A 357 -21.91 17.42 -12.96
C GLN A 357 -22.57 16.13 -13.46
N MET A 358 -22.96 16.08 -14.75
CA MET A 358 -23.50 14.88 -15.38
C MET A 358 -22.42 13.83 -15.67
N LEU A 359 -21.17 14.27 -15.90
CA LEU A 359 -20.03 13.39 -16.15
C LEU A 359 -19.21 13.10 -14.87
N ASN A 360 -19.27 13.95 -13.84
CA ASN A 360 -18.77 13.69 -12.48
C ASN A 360 -19.87 13.08 -11.58
N MET A 361 -20.48 11.96 -11.97
CA MET A 361 -21.41 11.23 -11.09
C MET A 361 -20.70 10.38 -10.02
N GLY A 362 -19.73 10.95 -9.31
CA GLY A 362 -18.97 10.31 -8.22
C GLY A 362 -18.04 9.18 -8.66
N GLY A 363 -16.82 9.18 -8.11
CA GLY A 363 -15.75 8.21 -8.44
C GLY A 363 -14.53 8.90 -9.06
N GLY A 364 -13.34 8.32 -8.83
CA GLY A 364 -12.08 8.79 -9.45
C GLY A 364 -12.05 8.55 -10.97
N GLU A 365 -11.03 9.06 -11.66
CA GLU A 365 -10.89 8.97 -13.13
C GLU A 365 -10.97 7.55 -13.69
N GLU A 366 -10.43 6.58 -12.95
CA GLU A 366 -10.44 5.17 -13.33
C GLU A 366 -11.85 4.57 -13.31
N GLU A 367 -12.70 5.02 -12.39
CA GLU A 367 -14.08 4.56 -12.26
C GLU A 367 -14.96 5.08 -13.41
N ASN A 368 -14.73 6.33 -13.82
CA ASN A 368 -15.40 6.91 -14.99
C ASN A 368 -15.02 6.16 -16.28
N THR A 369 -13.73 5.82 -16.44
CA THR A 369 -13.25 5.02 -17.58
C THR A 369 -13.82 3.59 -17.57
N LYS A 370 -13.87 2.94 -16.41
CA LYS A 370 -14.52 1.63 -16.22
C LYS A 370 -16.02 1.67 -16.53
N ARG A 371 -16.69 2.79 -16.21
CA ARG A 371 -18.12 2.99 -16.51
C ARG A 371 -18.37 3.16 -18.01
N LEU A 372 -17.53 3.94 -18.71
CA LEU A 372 -17.59 4.05 -20.17
C LEU A 372 -17.33 2.70 -20.86
N ARG A 373 -16.37 1.90 -20.38
CA ARG A 373 -16.18 0.52 -20.87
C ARG A 373 -17.40 -0.37 -20.65
N ARG A 374 -18.04 -0.29 -19.48
CA ARG A 374 -19.30 -1.02 -19.22
C ARG A 374 -20.41 -0.61 -20.20
N PHE A 375 -20.49 0.66 -20.57
CA PHE A 375 -21.42 1.13 -21.60
C PHE A 375 -21.12 0.53 -22.98
N LEU A 376 -19.84 0.44 -23.35
CA LEU A 376 -19.43 -0.25 -24.58
C LEU A 376 -19.84 -1.72 -24.56
N TYR A 377 -19.55 -2.48 -23.49
CA TYR A 377 -19.93 -3.89 -23.39
C TYR A 377 -21.45 -4.13 -23.45
N MET A 378 -22.24 -3.22 -22.87
CA MET A 378 -23.70 -3.26 -22.98
C MET A 378 -24.16 -3.02 -24.42
N MET A 379 -23.53 -2.10 -25.14
CA MET A 379 -23.83 -1.83 -26.55
C MET A 379 -23.32 -2.95 -27.48
N ASP A 380 -22.19 -3.59 -27.16
CA ASP A 380 -21.69 -4.79 -27.86
C ASP A 380 -22.66 -5.97 -27.74
N SER A 381 -23.48 -5.99 -26.68
CA SER A 381 -24.54 -7.00 -26.46
C SER A 381 -25.87 -6.65 -27.16
N MET A 382 -25.91 -5.55 -27.92
CA MET A 382 -27.05 -5.14 -28.74
C MET A 382 -26.89 -5.61 -30.20
N THR A 383 -28.01 -5.81 -30.86
CA THR A 383 -28.06 -6.09 -32.31
C THR A 383 -27.96 -4.79 -33.11
N ASP A 384 -27.57 -4.86 -34.39
CA ASP A 384 -27.49 -3.68 -35.26
C ASP A 384 -28.81 -2.90 -35.31
N ALA A 385 -29.95 -3.60 -35.40
CA ALA A 385 -31.27 -2.98 -35.40
C ALA A 385 -31.61 -2.23 -34.09
N GLU A 386 -31.04 -2.65 -32.96
CA GLU A 386 -31.19 -1.95 -31.67
C GLU A 386 -30.24 -0.73 -31.58
N LEU A 387 -29.01 -0.86 -32.08
CA LEU A 387 -28.02 0.22 -32.12
C LEU A 387 -28.43 1.36 -33.06
N ASP A 388 -29.01 1.03 -34.21
CA ASP A 388 -29.47 1.98 -35.22
C ASP A 388 -30.86 2.56 -34.92
N GLY A 389 -31.51 2.10 -33.84
CA GLY A 389 -32.83 2.59 -33.40
C GLY A 389 -34.01 2.07 -34.24
N ALA A 390 -33.79 1.06 -35.08
CA ALA A 390 -34.84 0.41 -35.87
C ALA A 390 -35.79 -0.46 -35.01
N THR A 391 -35.34 -0.89 -33.82
CA THR A 391 -36.14 -1.68 -32.88
C THR A 391 -36.10 -1.10 -31.46
N GLN A 392 -37.25 -1.01 -30.79
CA GLN A 392 -37.31 -0.56 -29.40
C GLN A 392 -36.79 -1.63 -28.42
N ILE A 393 -35.99 -1.19 -27.45
CA ILE A 393 -35.44 -2.04 -26.39
C ILE A 393 -36.49 -2.19 -25.27
N ASN A 394 -37.19 -3.33 -25.27
CA ASN A 394 -38.16 -3.70 -24.24
C ASN A 394 -37.48 -4.42 -23.04
N ALA A 395 -38.24 -4.69 -21.97
CA ALA A 395 -37.70 -5.32 -20.75
C ALA A 395 -37.01 -6.67 -21.00
N SER A 396 -37.52 -7.47 -21.95
CA SER A 396 -36.89 -8.74 -22.34
C SER A 396 -35.52 -8.53 -23.00
N ARG A 397 -35.39 -7.54 -23.88
CA ARG A 397 -34.13 -7.15 -24.51
C ARG A 397 -33.15 -6.55 -23.51
N GLN A 398 -33.61 -5.77 -22.53
CA GLN A 398 -32.76 -5.26 -21.44
C GLN A 398 -32.18 -6.41 -20.60
N MET A 399 -32.99 -7.42 -20.27
CA MET A 399 -32.52 -8.63 -19.57
C MET A 399 -31.48 -9.40 -20.40
N ARG A 400 -31.66 -9.49 -21.72
CA ARG A 400 -30.68 -10.11 -22.62
C ARG A 400 -29.36 -9.36 -22.63
N ILE A 401 -29.42 -8.03 -22.77
CA ILE A 401 -28.25 -7.15 -22.79
C ILE A 401 -27.49 -7.25 -21.46
N ALA A 402 -28.20 -7.16 -20.33
CA ALA A 402 -27.63 -7.30 -18.99
C ALA A 402 -26.91 -8.64 -18.80
N ARG A 403 -27.51 -9.75 -19.24
CA ARG A 403 -26.89 -11.09 -19.20
C ARG A 403 -25.66 -11.19 -20.11
N GLY A 404 -25.74 -10.64 -21.32
CA GLY A 404 -24.64 -10.67 -22.30
C GLY A 404 -23.43 -9.84 -21.88
N SER A 405 -23.66 -8.71 -21.22
CA SER A 405 -22.60 -7.81 -20.76
C SER A 405 -22.12 -8.09 -19.33
N GLY A 406 -22.77 -9.02 -18.60
CA GLY A 406 -22.51 -9.27 -17.18
C GLY A 406 -22.91 -8.12 -16.24
N CYS A 407 -23.79 -7.22 -16.70
CA CYS A 407 -24.25 -6.06 -15.94
C CYS A 407 -25.63 -6.28 -15.32
N GLN A 408 -26.04 -5.40 -14.40
CA GLN A 408 -27.37 -5.41 -13.81
C GLN A 408 -28.37 -4.67 -14.71
N VAL A 409 -29.65 -5.05 -14.65
CA VAL A 409 -30.72 -4.48 -15.49
C VAL A 409 -30.84 -2.95 -15.33
N TYR A 410 -30.70 -2.46 -14.09
CA TYR A 410 -30.76 -1.02 -13.82
C TYR A 410 -29.61 -0.24 -14.47
N GLU A 411 -28.46 -0.88 -14.73
CA GLU A 411 -27.34 -0.24 -15.44
C GLU A 411 -27.66 -0.06 -16.94
N VAL A 412 -28.37 -1.03 -17.53
CA VAL A 412 -28.89 -0.93 -18.90
C VAL A 412 -29.96 0.16 -19.01
N GLU A 413 -30.88 0.23 -18.03
CA GLU A 413 -31.87 1.32 -17.97
C GLU A 413 -31.21 2.69 -17.85
N PHE A 414 -30.13 2.77 -17.06
CA PHE A 414 -29.34 3.99 -16.91
C PHE A 414 -28.67 4.41 -18.22
N LEU A 415 -28.05 3.48 -18.97
CA LEU A 415 -27.50 3.74 -20.31
C LEU A 415 -28.55 4.32 -21.28
N LEU A 416 -29.74 3.72 -21.32
CA LEU A 416 -30.83 4.19 -22.18
C LEU A 416 -31.33 5.57 -21.78
N LYS A 417 -31.36 5.87 -20.47
CA LYS A 417 -31.69 7.21 -19.96
C LYS A 417 -30.64 8.23 -20.40
N CYS A 418 -29.35 7.89 -20.33
CA CYS A 418 -28.26 8.73 -20.81
C CYS A 418 -28.38 9.00 -22.32
N HIS A 419 -28.62 7.97 -23.14
CA HIS A 419 -28.84 8.12 -24.59
C HIS A 419 -30.01 9.05 -24.89
N LYS A 420 -31.14 8.91 -24.20
CA LYS A 420 -32.32 9.77 -24.36
C LYS A 420 -32.01 11.24 -24.04
N GLN A 421 -31.26 11.50 -22.97
CA GLN A 421 -30.82 12.86 -22.62
C GLN A 421 -29.87 13.43 -23.67
N PHE A 422 -28.91 12.64 -24.16
CA PHE A 422 -27.98 13.06 -25.20
C PHE A 422 -28.69 13.37 -26.53
N SER A 423 -29.62 12.51 -26.93
CA SER A 423 -30.46 12.68 -28.12
C SER A 423 -31.32 13.95 -28.04
N GLN A 424 -31.82 14.31 -26.84
CA GLN A 424 -32.53 15.58 -26.63
C GLN A 424 -31.62 16.81 -26.78
N VAL A 425 -30.37 16.74 -26.33
CA VAL A 425 -29.40 17.82 -26.53
C VAL A 425 -29.04 17.96 -28.01
N VAL A 426 -28.71 16.86 -28.68
CA VAL A 426 -28.33 16.86 -30.11
C VAL A 426 -29.49 17.32 -30.99
N SER A 427 -30.72 16.89 -30.70
CA SER A 427 -31.91 17.35 -31.45
C SER A 427 -32.23 18.83 -31.24
N ARG A 428 -31.95 19.40 -30.04
CA ARG A 428 -32.04 20.85 -29.80
C ARG A 428 -30.96 21.62 -30.54
N MET A 429 -29.75 21.06 -30.62
CA MET A 429 -28.62 21.63 -31.34
C MET A 429 -28.81 21.58 -32.86
N GLY A 430 -29.39 20.50 -33.39
CA GLY A 430 -29.68 20.33 -34.83
C GLY A 430 -30.84 21.20 -35.32
N LYS A 431 -31.84 21.48 -34.47
CA LYS A 431 -32.98 22.36 -34.80
C LYS A 431 -32.68 23.85 -34.64
N SER A 432 -31.61 24.18 -33.92
CA SER A 432 -31.11 25.54 -33.76
C SER A 432 -29.73 25.62 -34.42
N GLY A 433 -29.70 25.86 -35.73
CA GLY A 433 -28.49 26.37 -36.37
C GLY A 433 -27.90 27.50 -35.52
N LEU A 434 -26.59 27.45 -35.26
CA LEU A 434 -25.89 28.35 -34.35
C LEU A 434 -26.38 29.81 -34.50
N MET A 435 -26.74 30.39 -33.35
CA MET A 435 -27.26 31.75 -33.09
C MET A 435 -28.78 31.96 -33.23
N LYS A 436 -29.49 31.89 -32.09
CA LYS A 436 -30.32 33.00 -31.62
C LYS A 436 -30.66 32.88 -30.13
N ALA A 437 -30.64 34.05 -29.48
CA ALA A 437 -30.76 34.30 -28.05
C ALA A 437 -31.92 33.56 -27.36
N GLY A 438 -31.65 33.01 -26.17
CA GLY A 438 -32.68 32.35 -25.37
C GLY A 438 -32.36 32.06 -23.89
N ASP A 439 -31.30 32.61 -23.31
CA ASP A 439 -30.91 32.35 -21.90
C ASP A 439 -31.49 33.34 -20.88
N ALA A 440 -32.76 33.72 -21.03
CA ALA A 440 -33.45 34.57 -20.06
C ALA A 440 -34.72 33.95 -19.44
N ALA A 441 -35.17 32.79 -19.91
CA ALA A 441 -36.41 32.16 -19.44
C ALA A 441 -36.20 31.08 -18.35
N LEU A 442 -35.06 30.38 -18.36
CA LEU A 442 -34.81 29.26 -17.44
C LEU A 442 -34.47 29.71 -16.01
N GLY A 443 -33.82 30.86 -15.87
CA GLY A 443 -33.47 31.44 -14.56
C GLY A 443 -34.69 31.93 -13.76
N LYS A 444 -35.80 32.29 -14.43
CA LYS A 444 -37.02 32.80 -13.78
C LYS A 444 -37.93 31.71 -13.22
N GLN A 445 -37.77 30.45 -13.63
CA GLN A 445 -38.63 29.36 -13.17
C GLN A 445 -38.03 28.61 -11.97
N MET A 446 -36.71 28.57 -11.82
CA MET A 446 -36.03 28.01 -10.63
C MET A 446 -36.15 28.90 -9.39
N ALA A 447 -36.39 30.21 -9.55
CA ALA A 447 -36.57 31.13 -8.43
C ALA A 447 -37.96 31.05 -7.76
N ARG A 448 -38.92 30.30 -8.34
CA ARG A 448 -40.34 30.37 -7.93
C ARG A 448 -40.85 29.26 -7.02
N ASN A 449 -40.21 28.09 -6.93
CA ASN A 449 -40.68 27.05 -5.98
C ASN A 449 -39.65 25.95 -5.64
N PRO A 450 -38.75 26.18 -4.66
CA PRO A 450 -37.79 25.18 -4.18
C PRO A 450 -38.44 23.97 -3.49
N ASN A 451 -39.62 24.14 -2.89
CA ASN A 451 -40.26 23.12 -2.06
C ASN A 451 -40.98 22.01 -2.84
N ALA A 452 -41.36 22.25 -4.11
CA ALA A 452 -42.07 21.26 -4.92
C ALA A 452 -41.14 20.13 -5.42
N VAL A 453 -39.85 20.43 -5.62
CA VAL A 453 -38.85 19.46 -6.10
C VAL A 453 -38.38 18.55 -4.95
N MET A 454 -38.29 19.07 -3.73
CA MET A 454 -37.93 18.29 -2.54
C MET A 454 -39.06 17.30 -2.15
N GLN A 455 -40.33 17.67 -2.37
CA GLN A 455 -41.50 16.82 -2.09
C GLN A 455 -41.70 15.67 -3.11
N GLN A 456 -41.21 15.82 -4.34
CA GLN A 456 -41.23 14.73 -5.33
C GLN A 456 -40.13 13.69 -5.08
N LEU A 457 -39.02 14.07 -4.45
CA LEU A 457 -37.91 13.19 -4.12
C LEU A 457 -38.14 12.34 -2.86
N SER A 458 -38.95 12.81 -1.90
CA SER A 458 -39.27 12.05 -0.67
C SER A 458 -40.29 10.92 -0.88
N LYS A 459 -41.04 10.95 -1.98
CA LYS A 459 -42.04 9.91 -2.34
C LYS A 459 -41.45 8.69 -3.07
N ALA A 460 -40.14 8.61 -3.22
CA ALA A 460 -39.44 7.57 -3.98
C ALA A 460 -38.65 6.56 -3.13
N MET A 461 -39.07 6.27 -1.89
CA MET A 461 -38.53 5.16 -1.09
C MET A 461 -39.61 4.10 -0.84
N ASP A 462 -39.33 2.87 -1.27
CA ASP A 462 -40.26 1.74 -1.26
C ASP A 462 -40.31 1.05 0.14
N PRO A 463 -41.48 0.95 0.80
CA PRO A 463 -41.64 0.30 2.10
C PRO A 463 -41.32 -1.20 2.14
N LYS A 464 -41.19 -1.86 0.98
CA LYS A 464 -40.88 -3.30 0.89
C LYS A 464 -39.44 -3.66 1.27
N MET A 465 -38.50 -2.72 1.24
CA MET A 465 -37.10 -2.99 1.61
C MET A 465 -36.92 -3.33 3.10
N MET A 466 -37.80 -2.83 3.99
CA MET A 466 -37.76 -3.12 5.43
C MET A 466 -38.40 -4.47 5.80
N ALA A 467 -39.25 -5.03 4.93
CA ALA A 467 -39.91 -6.31 5.18
C ALA A 467 -38.98 -7.52 4.92
N GLN A 468 -37.84 -7.30 4.25
CA GLN A 468 -36.90 -8.35 3.85
C GLN A 468 -35.89 -8.76 4.94
N MET A 469 -35.88 -8.07 6.10
CA MET A 469 -34.95 -8.30 7.23
C MET A 469 -35.54 -9.16 8.38
N GLY A 470 -36.45 -10.09 8.08
CA GLY A 470 -36.80 -11.20 9.00
C GLY A 470 -37.25 -10.77 10.40
N GLY A 471 -38.43 -10.16 10.49
CA GLY A 471 -39.25 -9.78 11.66
C GLY A 471 -38.82 -10.13 13.10
N ALA A 472 -39.18 -9.23 14.04
CA ALA A 472 -38.95 -9.29 15.49
C ALA A 472 -39.32 -10.63 16.19
N GLN A 473 -40.18 -11.44 15.57
CA GLN A 473 -40.56 -12.77 16.07
C GLN A 473 -39.42 -13.80 16.04
N ASN A 474 -38.52 -13.73 15.04
CA ASN A 474 -37.33 -14.59 15.00
C ASN A 474 -36.27 -14.15 16.00
N MET A 475 -36.10 -12.85 16.21
CA MET A 475 -35.28 -12.31 17.30
C MET A 475 -35.79 -12.79 18.68
N MET A 476 -37.10 -12.80 18.91
CA MET A 476 -37.66 -13.22 20.20
C MET A 476 -37.53 -14.72 20.45
N ARG A 477 -37.60 -15.58 19.41
CA ARG A 477 -37.24 -17.01 19.52
C ARG A 477 -35.76 -17.22 19.83
N MET A 478 -34.89 -16.42 19.21
CA MET A 478 -33.45 -16.46 19.46
C MET A 478 -33.11 -16.05 20.90
N VAL A 479 -33.77 -15.00 21.42
CA VAL A 479 -33.64 -14.55 22.82
C VAL A 479 -34.10 -15.63 23.81
N LYS A 480 -35.19 -16.35 23.51
CA LYS A 480 -35.70 -17.44 24.36
C LYS A 480 -34.81 -18.70 24.32
N GLN A 481 -34.13 -18.95 23.21
CA GLN A 481 -33.10 -19.99 23.11
C GLN A 481 -31.82 -19.61 23.87
N MET A 482 -31.41 -18.34 23.80
CA MET A 482 -30.25 -17.82 24.54
C MET A 482 -30.43 -17.87 26.06
N GLN A 483 -31.66 -17.75 26.57
CA GLN A 483 -31.97 -17.87 28.00
C GLN A 483 -31.77 -19.29 28.58
N ASN A 484 -31.73 -20.32 27.73
CA ASN A 484 -31.57 -21.73 28.14
C ASN A 484 -30.17 -22.30 27.84
N MET A 485 -29.23 -21.49 27.35
CA MET A 485 -27.86 -21.92 27.03
C MET A 485 -26.97 -21.90 28.28
N ASP A 486 -25.99 -22.82 28.34
CA ASP A 486 -24.94 -22.81 29.36
C ASP A 486 -24.18 -21.45 29.29
N PRO A 487 -23.91 -20.77 30.42
CA PRO A 487 -23.08 -19.57 30.47
C PRO A 487 -21.78 -19.66 29.65
N GLY A 488 -21.18 -20.85 29.55
CA GLY A 488 -20.02 -21.09 28.69
C GLY A 488 -20.30 -20.84 27.22
N GLN A 489 -21.36 -21.46 26.69
CA GLN A 489 -21.80 -21.31 25.31
C GLN A 489 -22.22 -19.86 25.00
N LEU A 490 -22.86 -19.18 25.97
CA LEU A 490 -23.25 -17.78 25.81
C LEU A 490 -22.02 -16.88 25.62
N SER A 491 -20.94 -17.13 26.35
CA SER A 491 -19.70 -16.36 26.25
C SER A 491 -18.97 -16.56 24.91
N GLU A 492 -18.94 -17.79 24.39
CA GLU A 492 -18.35 -18.11 23.09
C GLU A 492 -19.16 -17.50 21.95
N ILE A 493 -20.49 -17.55 22.02
CA ILE A 493 -21.38 -16.90 21.06
C ILE A 493 -21.18 -15.38 21.08
N ALA A 494 -21.10 -14.76 22.27
CA ALA A 494 -20.82 -13.33 22.38
C ALA A 494 -19.45 -12.97 21.77
N ALA A 495 -18.42 -13.75 22.05
CA ALA A 495 -17.08 -13.58 21.49
C ALA A 495 -17.05 -13.71 19.95
N LEU A 496 -17.83 -14.66 19.40
CA LEU A 496 -18.01 -14.83 17.96
C LEU A 496 -18.74 -13.64 17.34
N VAL A 497 -19.86 -13.21 17.93
CA VAL A 497 -20.66 -12.08 17.42
C VAL A 497 -19.82 -10.80 17.35
N ILE A 498 -19.02 -10.51 18.38
CA ILE A 498 -18.11 -9.35 18.37
C ILE A 498 -17.11 -9.44 17.22
N ARG A 499 -16.50 -10.62 17.00
CA ARG A 499 -15.51 -10.81 15.92
C ARG A 499 -16.14 -10.69 14.53
N ILE A 500 -17.33 -11.27 14.32
CA ILE A 500 -18.07 -11.12 13.07
C ILE A 500 -18.46 -9.65 12.83
N ALA A 501 -18.93 -8.95 13.85
CA ALA A 501 -19.25 -7.53 13.76
C ALA A 501 -18.01 -6.70 13.38
N LEU A 502 -16.84 -7.02 13.93
CA LEU A 502 -15.58 -6.35 13.60
C LEU A 502 -15.06 -6.69 12.20
N ILE A 503 -15.26 -7.93 11.71
CA ILE A 503 -14.95 -8.26 10.30
C ILE A 503 -15.82 -7.41 9.38
N LEU A 504 -17.14 -7.37 9.62
CA LEU A 504 -18.06 -6.57 8.80
C LEU A 504 -17.73 -5.07 8.86
N TYR A 505 -17.40 -4.56 10.05
CA TYR A 505 -16.92 -3.19 10.23
C TYR A 505 -15.61 -2.96 9.48
N GLY A 506 -14.68 -3.92 9.52
CA GLY A 506 -13.42 -3.90 8.80
C GLY A 506 -13.60 -3.74 7.29
N GLU A 507 -14.50 -4.49 6.68
CA GLU A 507 -14.84 -4.37 5.26
C GLU A 507 -15.37 -2.96 4.90
N VAL A 508 -16.19 -2.38 5.78
CA VAL A 508 -16.69 -1.00 5.62
C VAL A 508 -15.55 0.00 5.78
N GLN A 509 -14.71 -0.14 6.81
CA GLN A 509 -13.57 0.73 7.05
C GLN A 509 -12.58 0.69 5.89
N ASP A 510 -12.23 -0.50 5.41
CA ASP A 510 -11.30 -0.67 4.29
C ASP A 510 -11.81 -0.05 3.00
N LYS A 511 -13.13 0.04 2.81
CA LYS A 511 -13.71 0.67 1.62
C LYS A 511 -13.77 2.20 1.69
N TYR A 512 -14.10 2.76 2.85
CA TYR A 512 -14.43 4.19 2.97
C TYR A 512 -13.40 5.05 3.71
N LEU A 513 -12.52 4.46 4.52
CA LEU A 513 -11.55 5.18 5.32
C LEU A 513 -10.13 5.06 4.74
N HIS A 514 -9.32 6.08 5.01
CA HIS A 514 -7.92 6.13 4.59
C HIS A 514 -7.07 5.08 5.34
N VAL A 515 -7.32 4.89 6.64
CA VAL A 515 -6.60 3.91 7.47
C VAL A 515 -7.31 2.57 7.37
N LYS A 516 -6.61 1.57 6.81
CA LYS A 516 -7.12 0.21 6.64
C LYS A 516 -7.21 -0.54 7.96
N TYR A 517 -8.32 -1.25 8.12
CA TYR A 517 -8.54 -2.24 9.15
C TYR A 517 -7.79 -3.54 8.82
N THR A 518 -7.87 -4.05 7.60
CA THR A 518 -7.19 -5.32 7.26
C THR A 518 -5.67 -5.20 7.42
N ASP A 519 -5.05 -6.23 8.00
CA ASP A 519 -3.59 -6.34 8.10
C ASP A 519 -3.00 -6.56 6.70
N VAL A 520 -1.91 -5.85 6.37
CA VAL A 520 -1.25 -5.95 5.07
C VAL A 520 -0.78 -7.38 4.78
N ASP A 521 -0.41 -8.13 5.82
CA ASP A 521 0.00 -9.52 5.65
C ASP A 521 -1.15 -10.40 5.11
N TYR A 522 -2.42 -10.04 5.36
CA TYR A 522 -3.57 -10.77 4.85
C TYR A 522 -3.64 -10.77 3.32
N ASP A 523 -3.32 -9.63 2.72
CA ASP A 523 -3.25 -9.48 1.27
C ASP A 523 -2.08 -10.29 0.71
N VAL A 524 -0.93 -10.28 1.41
CA VAL A 524 0.26 -11.08 1.04
C VAL A 524 -0.05 -12.58 1.07
N TYR A 525 -0.81 -13.06 2.07
CA TYR A 525 -1.25 -14.45 2.11
C TYR A 525 -2.16 -14.81 0.95
N THR A 526 -3.10 -13.91 0.62
CA THR A 526 -4.08 -14.10 -0.44
C THR A 526 -3.40 -14.09 -1.81
N ASP A 527 -2.43 -13.21 -2.03
CA ASP A 527 -1.61 -13.19 -3.24
C ASP A 527 -0.78 -14.47 -3.39
N ALA A 528 -0.12 -14.91 -2.33
CA ALA A 528 0.63 -16.17 -2.36
C ALA A 528 -0.30 -17.38 -2.65
N ALA A 529 -1.54 -17.35 -2.15
CA ALA A 529 -2.54 -18.35 -2.49
C ALA A 529 -2.95 -18.30 -3.97
N ARG A 530 -3.01 -17.11 -4.60
CA ARG A 530 -3.23 -16.97 -6.05
C ARG A 530 -2.08 -17.58 -6.85
N GLU A 531 -0.84 -17.36 -6.43
CA GLU A 531 0.34 -17.96 -7.07
C GLU A 531 0.30 -19.49 -7.00
N VAL A 532 0.02 -20.03 -5.81
CA VAL A 532 -0.14 -21.49 -5.63
C VAL A 532 -1.26 -22.05 -6.51
N LEU A 533 -2.39 -21.34 -6.62
CA LEU A 533 -3.52 -21.75 -7.47
C LEU A 533 -3.16 -21.71 -8.96
N ALA A 534 -2.29 -20.79 -9.37
CA ALA A 534 -1.75 -20.69 -10.72
C ALA A 534 -0.69 -21.76 -11.04
N GLY A 535 -0.30 -22.59 -10.06
CA GLY A 535 0.76 -23.60 -10.19
C GLY A 535 2.17 -23.04 -9.98
N ASN A 536 2.28 -21.79 -9.52
CA ASN A 536 3.54 -21.11 -9.22
C ASN A 536 3.96 -21.30 -7.76
N SER A 537 5.14 -20.78 -7.41
CA SER A 537 5.63 -20.81 -6.03
C SER A 537 4.93 -19.73 -5.19
N PRO A 538 4.54 -20.00 -3.94
CA PRO A 538 4.00 -18.96 -3.05
C PRO A 538 5.01 -17.81 -2.81
N PHE A 539 6.31 -18.08 -2.99
CA PHE A 539 7.38 -17.11 -2.84
C PHE A 539 7.58 -16.21 -4.07
N ASP A 540 6.87 -16.46 -5.17
CA ASP A 540 6.86 -15.54 -6.31
C ASP A 540 6.15 -14.22 -5.94
N ARG A 541 5.31 -14.25 -4.89
CA ARG A 541 4.93 -13.03 -4.15
C ARG A 541 6.12 -12.54 -3.30
N THR A 542 6.78 -11.49 -3.76
CA THR A 542 8.06 -10.93 -3.27
C THR A 542 8.16 -10.52 -1.78
N THR A 543 7.09 -10.63 -1.00
CA THR A 543 7.04 -10.32 0.44
C THR A 543 6.50 -11.47 1.30
N TYR A 544 6.24 -12.64 0.70
CA TYR A 544 5.78 -13.80 1.42
C TYR A 544 6.93 -14.42 2.24
N ARG A 545 6.78 -14.46 3.57
CA ARG A 545 7.81 -14.92 4.54
C ARG A 545 7.29 -16.01 5.47
N TYR A 546 6.37 -16.81 4.98
CA TYR A 546 5.66 -17.83 5.76
C TYR A 546 5.88 -19.20 5.13
N THR A 547 5.56 -20.27 5.87
CA THR A 547 5.60 -21.61 5.28
C THR A 547 4.50 -21.76 4.23
N PRO A 548 4.74 -22.53 3.14
CA PRO A 548 3.75 -22.72 2.08
C PRO A 548 2.39 -23.22 2.59
N VAL A 549 2.36 -23.93 3.73
CA VAL A 549 1.14 -24.36 4.43
C VAL A 549 0.11 -23.23 4.54
N LEU A 550 0.54 -22.02 4.92
CA LEU A 550 -0.37 -20.88 5.06
C LEU A 550 -0.94 -20.45 3.69
N ALA A 551 -0.14 -20.43 2.63
CA ALA A 551 -0.65 -20.10 1.29
C ALA A 551 -1.70 -21.12 0.82
N TYR A 552 -1.47 -22.41 1.05
CA TYR A 552 -2.45 -23.46 0.74
C TYR A 552 -3.74 -23.31 1.56
N MET A 553 -3.63 -23.00 2.85
CA MET A 553 -4.81 -22.74 3.71
C MET A 553 -5.63 -21.52 3.25
N MET A 554 -5.00 -20.61 2.51
CA MET A 554 -5.60 -19.35 2.04
C MET A 554 -6.17 -19.43 0.62
N ILE A 555 -6.05 -20.57 -0.08
CA ILE A 555 -6.67 -20.80 -1.40
C ILE A 555 -8.17 -20.46 -1.39
N PRO A 556 -8.98 -20.81 -0.37
CA PRO A 556 -10.39 -20.44 -0.33
C PRO A 556 -10.67 -18.94 -0.33
N ASN A 557 -9.71 -18.07 0.02
CA ASN A 557 -9.87 -16.62 -0.18
C ASN A 557 -10.06 -16.27 -1.65
N VAL A 558 -9.40 -17.01 -2.53
CA VAL A 558 -9.41 -16.77 -3.98
C VAL A 558 -10.60 -17.47 -4.63
N VAL A 559 -10.91 -18.69 -4.21
CA VAL A 559 -11.93 -19.52 -4.88
C VAL A 559 -13.33 -19.43 -4.29
N MET A 560 -13.48 -19.04 -3.01
CA MET A 560 -14.78 -18.92 -2.35
C MET A 560 -15.18 -17.46 -2.11
N PHE A 561 -14.47 -16.77 -1.20
CA PHE A 561 -14.70 -15.37 -0.87
C PHE A 561 -13.51 -14.81 -0.08
N GLU A 562 -13.20 -13.53 -0.29
CA GLU A 562 -11.96 -12.88 0.17
C GLU A 562 -11.78 -12.87 1.71
N ALA A 563 -12.87 -12.85 2.47
CA ALA A 563 -12.83 -12.84 3.93
C ALA A 563 -12.67 -14.23 4.59
N PHE A 564 -12.51 -15.31 3.82
CA PHE A 564 -12.45 -16.67 4.37
C PHE A 564 -11.34 -16.84 5.41
N GLY A 565 -10.14 -16.34 5.12
CA GLY A 565 -8.98 -16.41 6.01
C GLY A 565 -9.23 -15.69 7.34
N LYS A 566 -9.90 -14.52 7.33
CA LYS A 566 -10.30 -13.83 8.56
C LYS A 566 -11.20 -14.71 9.43
N LEU A 567 -12.16 -15.42 8.81
CA LEU A 567 -13.03 -16.36 9.53
C LEU A 567 -12.25 -17.57 10.07
N LEU A 568 -11.30 -18.10 9.29
CA LEU A 568 -10.43 -19.18 9.71
C LEU A 568 -9.61 -18.80 10.95
N PHE A 569 -8.97 -17.62 10.92
CA PHE A 569 -8.15 -17.14 12.04
C PHE A 569 -8.98 -16.82 13.28
N VAL A 570 -10.20 -16.29 13.11
CA VAL A 570 -11.18 -16.13 14.19
C VAL A 570 -11.63 -17.47 14.77
N ALA A 571 -11.88 -18.47 13.93
CA ALA A 571 -12.23 -19.82 14.40
C ALA A 571 -11.09 -20.42 15.22
N CYS A 572 -9.83 -20.28 14.77
CA CYS A 572 -8.66 -20.70 15.54
C CYS A 572 -8.53 -19.96 16.88
N ASP A 573 -8.77 -18.65 16.92
CA ASP A 573 -8.72 -17.84 18.16
C ASP A 573 -9.82 -18.25 19.16
N LEU A 574 -11.02 -18.59 18.69
CA LEU A 574 -12.09 -19.14 19.55
C LEU A 574 -11.73 -20.54 20.07
N LEU A 575 -11.14 -21.38 19.22
CA LEU A 575 -10.65 -22.70 19.63
C LEU A 575 -9.52 -22.61 20.66
N VAL A 576 -8.67 -21.57 20.61
CA VAL A 576 -7.70 -21.30 21.69
C VAL A 576 -8.43 -21.13 23.02
N GLY A 577 -9.52 -20.35 23.06
CA GLY A 577 -10.36 -20.21 24.26
C GLY A 577 -10.88 -21.56 24.77
N TYR A 578 -11.46 -22.37 23.89
CA TYR A 578 -11.94 -23.72 24.25
C TYR A 578 -10.83 -24.63 24.81
N GLU A 579 -9.65 -24.59 24.19
CA GLU A 579 -8.49 -25.39 24.60
C GLU A 579 -7.94 -24.92 25.96
N LEU A 580 -7.91 -23.61 26.22
CA LEU A 580 -7.55 -23.03 27.51
C LEU A 580 -8.54 -23.45 28.61
N TYR A 581 -9.85 -23.39 28.33
CA TYR A 581 -10.89 -23.88 29.24
C TYR A 581 -10.65 -25.36 29.59
N THR A 582 -10.36 -26.18 28.58
CA THR A 582 -10.12 -27.62 28.76
C THR A 582 -8.87 -27.89 29.61
N VAL A 583 -7.79 -27.13 29.39
CA VAL A 583 -6.57 -27.21 30.21
C VAL A 583 -6.87 -26.83 31.67
N LEU A 584 -7.61 -25.75 31.92
CA LEU A 584 -8.00 -25.32 33.26
C LEU A 584 -8.90 -26.36 33.96
N ALA A 585 -9.85 -26.94 33.24
CA ALA A 585 -10.72 -28.01 33.76
C ALA A 585 -9.93 -29.28 34.09
N LEU A 586 -8.94 -29.66 33.26
CA LEU A 586 -8.03 -30.78 33.57
C LEU A 586 -7.17 -30.53 34.80
N ARG A 587 -6.88 -29.26 35.11
CA ARG A 587 -6.23 -28.84 36.35
C ARG A 587 -7.21 -28.72 37.52
N GLY A 588 -8.47 -29.14 37.39
CA GLY A 588 -9.41 -29.29 38.50
C GLY A 588 -10.18 -28.03 38.90
N LEU A 589 -10.17 -26.96 38.10
CA LEU A 589 -11.07 -25.82 38.33
C LEU A 589 -12.51 -26.18 37.94
N SER A 590 -13.48 -25.68 38.70
CA SER A 590 -14.89 -25.68 38.30
C SER A 590 -15.12 -24.91 37.01
N SER A 591 -16.17 -25.31 36.28
CA SER A 591 -16.57 -24.71 35.01
C SER A 591 -16.69 -23.19 35.07
N SER A 592 -17.25 -22.64 36.17
CA SER A 592 -17.41 -21.19 36.34
C SER A 592 -16.07 -20.45 36.44
N HIS A 593 -15.11 -20.97 37.19
CA HIS A 593 -13.80 -20.34 37.32
C HIS A 593 -12.96 -20.53 36.05
N ALA A 594 -12.99 -21.71 35.44
CA ALA A 594 -12.33 -21.96 34.16
C ALA A 594 -12.85 -21.00 33.07
N LEU A 595 -14.17 -20.77 33.04
CA LEU A 595 -14.80 -19.82 32.11
C LEU A 595 -14.40 -18.38 32.39
N TYR A 596 -14.34 -17.98 33.67
CA TYR A 596 -13.92 -16.65 34.08
C TYR A 596 -12.50 -16.31 33.58
N TYR A 597 -11.54 -17.21 33.79
CA TYR A 597 -10.16 -17.00 33.31
C TYR A 597 -10.06 -17.03 31.78
N THR A 598 -10.77 -17.95 31.13
CA THR A 598 -10.77 -18.07 29.66
C THR A 598 -11.35 -16.82 28.99
N SER A 599 -12.34 -16.19 29.62
CA SER A 599 -12.95 -14.93 29.15
C SER A 599 -11.92 -13.80 29.01
N VAL A 600 -10.83 -13.82 29.79
CA VAL A 600 -9.75 -12.84 29.67
C VAL A 600 -9.13 -12.86 28.27
N CYS A 601 -8.96 -14.04 27.66
CA CYS A 601 -8.45 -14.15 26.29
C CYS A 601 -9.53 -13.86 25.25
N LEU A 602 -10.73 -14.44 25.42
CA LEU A 602 -11.84 -14.30 24.46
C LEU A 602 -12.28 -12.85 24.26
N PHE A 603 -12.21 -12.04 25.32
CA PHE A 603 -12.60 -10.62 25.31
C PHE A 603 -11.41 -9.65 25.35
N HIS A 604 -10.18 -10.14 25.15
CA HIS A 604 -9.01 -9.27 25.08
C HIS A 604 -9.02 -8.45 23.79
N PRO A 605 -8.95 -7.10 23.84
CA PRO A 605 -9.03 -6.26 22.64
C PRO A 605 -7.98 -6.57 21.58
N PHE A 606 -6.75 -6.94 21.98
CA PHE A 606 -5.70 -7.32 21.03
C PHE A 606 -5.98 -8.67 20.37
N SER A 607 -6.49 -9.67 21.11
CA SER A 607 -6.79 -11.00 20.54
C SER A 607 -7.88 -10.90 19.49
N ILE A 608 -8.94 -10.17 19.85
CA ILE A 608 -10.06 -9.89 18.95
C ILE A 608 -9.54 -9.17 17.70
N ASN A 609 -8.88 -8.03 17.85
CA ASN A 609 -8.45 -7.22 16.70
C ASN A 609 -7.42 -7.94 15.82
N ILE A 610 -6.42 -8.61 16.38
CA ILE A 610 -5.38 -9.28 15.59
C ILE A 610 -5.99 -10.38 14.71
N SER A 611 -6.90 -11.20 15.27
CA SER A 611 -7.56 -12.28 14.52
C SER A 611 -8.52 -11.73 13.44
N THR A 612 -9.35 -10.73 13.76
CA THR A 612 -10.32 -10.15 12.81
C THR A 612 -9.67 -9.31 11.71
N ARG A 613 -8.48 -8.75 11.96
CA ARG A 613 -7.69 -8.04 10.93
C ARG A 613 -7.05 -8.98 9.91
N GLY A 614 -7.06 -10.30 10.14
CA GLY A 614 -6.53 -11.27 9.19
C GLY A 614 -5.13 -11.81 9.52
N ASN A 615 -4.70 -11.80 10.78
CA ASN A 615 -3.40 -12.35 11.17
C ASN A 615 -3.48 -13.85 11.49
N ALA A 616 -2.50 -14.62 11.00
CA ALA A 616 -2.46 -16.08 11.13
C ALA A 616 -1.88 -16.63 12.45
N ASP A 617 -1.40 -15.78 13.37
CA ASP A 617 -0.72 -16.21 14.61
C ASP A 617 -1.63 -16.99 15.58
N SER A 618 -2.96 -16.82 15.49
CA SER A 618 -3.90 -17.60 16.30
C SER A 618 -3.80 -19.11 16.04
N ILE A 619 -3.41 -19.52 14.82
CA ILE A 619 -3.15 -20.93 14.48
C ILE A 619 -1.98 -21.46 15.32
N VAL A 620 -0.90 -20.69 15.47
CA VAL A 620 0.28 -21.15 16.19
C VAL A 620 0.00 -21.27 17.69
N VAL A 621 -0.72 -20.28 18.25
CA VAL A 621 -1.16 -20.33 19.66
C VAL A 621 -2.04 -21.57 19.89
N LEU A 622 -2.98 -21.85 18.98
CA LEU A 622 -3.83 -23.04 19.04
C LEU A 622 -3.00 -24.33 19.09
N LEU A 623 -2.07 -24.50 18.15
CA LEU A 623 -1.22 -25.70 18.08
C LEU A 623 -0.39 -25.88 19.36
N VAL A 624 0.13 -24.79 19.94
CA VAL A 624 0.91 -24.86 21.19
C VAL A 624 0.02 -25.26 22.38
N VAL A 625 -1.17 -24.66 22.54
CA VAL A 625 -2.09 -25.02 23.63
C VAL A 625 -2.61 -26.45 23.49
N VAL A 626 -2.90 -26.90 22.25
CA VAL A 626 -3.27 -28.30 21.97
C VAL A 626 -2.12 -29.24 22.36
N SER A 627 -0.87 -28.90 22.02
CA SER A 627 0.30 -29.71 22.42
C SER A 627 0.43 -29.83 23.94
N LEU A 628 0.15 -28.75 24.69
CA LEU A 628 0.11 -28.76 26.16
C LEU A 628 -0.98 -29.69 26.70
N ARG A 629 -2.21 -29.61 26.17
CA ARG A 629 -3.31 -30.50 26.56
C ARG A 629 -2.96 -31.97 26.29
N LEU A 630 -2.35 -32.26 25.14
CA LEU A 630 -1.94 -33.62 24.77
C LEU A 630 -0.85 -34.16 25.70
N LEU A 631 0.12 -33.32 26.09
CA LEU A 631 1.11 -33.66 27.11
C LEU A 631 0.42 -34.01 28.44
N MET A 632 -0.54 -33.19 28.89
CA MET A 632 -1.32 -33.44 30.11
C MET A 632 -2.08 -34.77 30.08
N ARG A 633 -2.61 -35.16 28.91
CA ARG A 633 -3.27 -36.46 28.69
C ARG A 633 -2.30 -37.62 28.46
N LYS A 634 -0.99 -37.38 28.59
CA LYS A 634 0.09 -38.36 28.34
C LYS A 634 0.15 -38.93 26.92
N GLN A 635 -0.40 -38.21 25.94
CA GLN A 635 -0.38 -38.56 24.52
C GLN A 635 0.89 -37.99 23.85
N LEU A 636 2.06 -38.49 24.29
CA LEU A 636 3.36 -37.91 23.97
C LEU A 636 3.66 -37.83 22.46
N VAL A 637 3.34 -38.89 21.69
CA VAL A 637 3.56 -38.94 20.24
C VAL A 637 2.76 -37.86 19.52
N LEU A 638 1.47 -37.78 19.84
CA LEU A 638 0.58 -36.79 19.22
C LEU A 638 0.98 -35.36 19.63
N ALA A 639 1.37 -35.16 20.88
CA ALA A 639 1.91 -33.88 21.35
C ALA A 639 3.15 -33.46 20.56
N ALA A 640 4.08 -34.38 20.30
CA ALA A 640 5.29 -34.13 19.53
C ALA A 640 4.98 -33.76 18.08
N ILE A 641 4.01 -34.42 17.44
CA ILE A 641 3.55 -34.12 16.08
C ILE A 641 2.93 -32.72 16.01
N VAL A 642 2.00 -32.40 16.91
CA VAL A 642 1.31 -31.09 16.93
C VAL A 642 2.28 -29.96 17.27
N TYR A 643 3.20 -30.18 18.22
CA TYR A 643 4.26 -29.22 18.53
C TYR A 643 5.17 -28.98 17.31
N SER A 644 5.55 -30.05 16.61
CA SER A 644 6.35 -29.96 15.39
C SER A 644 5.64 -29.17 14.28
N ALA A 645 4.32 -29.36 14.12
CA ALA A 645 3.51 -28.56 13.20
C ALA A 645 3.51 -27.07 13.59
N ALA A 646 3.46 -26.74 14.89
CA ALA A 646 3.56 -25.35 15.36
C ALA A 646 4.91 -24.72 14.98
N VAL A 647 6.02 -25.43 15.25
CA VAL A 647 7.39 -24.99 14.91
C VAL A 647 7.61 -24.90 13.40
N HIS A 648 6.99 -25.80 12.64
CA HIS A 648 7.04 -25.74 11.19
C HIS A 648 6.32 -24.49 10.69
N PHE A 649 5.08 -24.24 11.14
CA PHE A 649 4.25 -23.12 10.69
C PHE A 649 4.91 -21.76 10.93
N LYS A 650 5.50 -21.56 12.12
CA LYS A 650 6.43 -20.46 12.45
C LYS A 650 7.53 -21.01 13.34
N ILE A 651 8.78 -20.60 13.13
CA ILE A 651 9.92 -21.16 13.88
C ILE A 651 9.91 -20.84 15.39
N TYR A 652 9.23 -19.76 15.81
CA TYR A 652 9.30 -19.23 17.18
C TYR A 652 8.93 -20.20 18.31
N PRO A 653 7.95 -21.12 18.20
CA PRO A 653 7.65 -22.11 19.25
C PRO A 653 8.83 -23.03 19.59
N ILE A 654 9.92 -23.03 18.81
CA ILE A 654 11.16 -23.76 19.15
C ILE A 654 11.71 -23.36 20.52
N VAL A 655 11.43 -22.14 20.99
CA VAL A 655 11.86 -21.67 22.32
C VAL A 655 11.30 -22.49 23.47
N TYR A 656 10.20 -23.23 23.25
CA TYR A 656 9.59 -24.09 24.26
C TYR A 656 10.24 -25.48 24.38
N ALA A 657 11.07 -25.88 23.41
CA ALA A 657 11.59 -27.25 23.31
C ALA A 657 12.30 -27.67 24.60
N LEU A 658 13.18 -26.81 25.13
CA LEU A 658 13.92 -27.12 26.36
C LEU A 658 13.00 -27.24 27.58
N ALA A 659 12.00 -26.35 27.74
CA ALA A 659 11.04 -26.43 28.83
C ALA A 659 10.19 -27.71 28.78
N ILE A 660 9.76 -28.13 27.58
CA ILE A 660 9.06 -29.41 27.38
C ILE A 660 9.97 -30.59 27.75
N LEU A 661 11.25 -30.57 27.37
CA LEU A 661 12.19 -31.62 27.76
C LEU A 661 12.42 -31.65 29.28
N VAL A 662 12.50 -30.48 29.94
CA VAL A 662 12.60 -30.39 31.41
C VAL A 662 11.37 -30.99 32.09
N LEU A 663 10.16 -30.75 31.55
CA LEU A 663 8.91 -31.33 32.05
C LEU A 663 8.91 -32.87 32.00
N LEU A 664 9.42 -33.47 30.92
CA LEU A 664 9.39 -34.91 30.66
C LEU A 664 10.42 -35.68 31.49
N ASP A 665 10.18 -35.84 32.79
CA ASP A 665 11.04 -36.62 33.70
C ASP A 665 10.27 -37.68 34.51
N GLY A 666 10.84 -38.14 35.63
CA GLY A 666 10.22 -39.09 36.52
C GLY A 666 8.85 -38.65 37.08
N ASP A 667 8.58 -37.35 37.23
CA ASP A 667 7.26 -36.88 37.68
C ASP A 667 6.21 -36.96 36.57
N TYR A 668 6.60 -36.89 35.30
CA TYR A 668 5.71 -37.09 34.16
C TYR A 668 5.27 -38.55 34.03
N ARG A 669 6.23 -39.48 34.08
CA ARG A 669 5.99 -40.94 34.14
C ARG A 669 6.94 -41.58 35.16
N PRO A 670 6.43 -41.95 36.36
CA PRO A 670 7.23 -42.55 37.44
C PRO A 670 7.99 -43.83 37.06
N ALA A 671 7.54 -44.53 36.01
CA ALA A 671 8.22 -45.71 35.47
C ALA A 671 9.62 -45.42 34.86
N ASN A 672 9.99 -44.15 34.65
CA ASN A 672 11.25 -43.75 34.01
C ASN A 672 12.39 -43.41 35.00
N ILE A 673 12.29 -43.78 36.28
CA ILE A 673 13.30 -43.41 37.29
C ILE A 673 14.50 -44.37 37.22
N LEU A 674 15.65 -43.85 36.78
CA LEU A 674 16.97 -44.40 37.15
C LEU A 674 17.45 -43.67 38.42
N PRO A 675 17.94 -44.37 39.46
CA PRO A 675 18.45 -43.72 40.66
C PRO A 675 19.71 -42.91 40.33
N ALA A 676 19.62 -41.59 40.40
CA ALA A 676 20.74 -40.68 40.16
C ALA A 676 21.46 -40.34 41.48
N THR A 677 22.30 -41.26 41.98
CA THR A 677 23.24 -40.98 43.07
C THR A 677 24.67 -40.96 42.52
N GLY A 678 25.24 -39.76 42.34
CA GLY A 678 26.67 -39.58 42.05
C GLY A 678 27.06 -38.37 41.18
N SER A 679 28.22 -38.48 40.51
CA SER A 679 28.98 -37.41 39.83
C SER A 679 28.20 -36.66 38.73
N SER A 680 28.67 -35.49 38.30
CA SER A 680 28.02 -34.66 37.26
C SER A 680 27.73 -35.42 35.94
N ILE A 681 28.57 -36.40 35.59
CA ILE A 681 28.39 -37.25 34.42
C ILE A 681 27.19 -38.19 34.60
N GLN A 682 27.01 -38.79 35.79
CA GLN A 682 25.86 -39.63 36.08
C GLN A 682 24.55 -38.84 36.08
N LYS A 683 24.56 -37.58 36.54
CA LYS A 683 23.40 -36.69 36.41
C LYS A 683 23.04 -36.37 34.96
N ALA A 684 24.04 -36.19 34.09
CA ALA A 684 23.84 -35.98 32.66
C ALA A 684 23.26 -37.23 31.97
N VAL A 685 23.79 -38.42 32.31
CA VAL A 685 23.26 -39.69 31.80
C VAL A 685 21.83 -39.94 32.30
N ALA A 686 21.54 -39.67 33.57
CA ALA A 686 20.19 -39.80 34.14
C ALA A 686 19.18 -38.78 33.58
N TRP A 687 19.65 -37.69 32.96
CA TRP A 687 18.79 -36.75 32.24
C TRP A 687 18.28 -37.33 30.91
N VAL A 688 18.95 -38.33 30.34
CA VAL A 688 18.44 -39.01 29.14
C VAL A 688 17.40 -40.03 29.56
N ASN A 689 16.14 -39.86 29.13
CA ASN A 689 15.07 -40.82 29.38
C ASN A 689 14.26 -41.10 28.11
N ARG A 690 13.48 -42.19 28.13
CA ARG A 690 12.70 -42.66 26.98
C ARG A 690 11.74 -41.60 26.45
N ASP A 691 11.04 -40.87 27.33
CA ASP A 691 10.06 -39.87 26.90
C ASP A 691 10.73 -38.66 26.25
N ARG A 692 11.87 -38.18 26.77
CA ARG A 692 12.67 -37.10 26.16
C ARG A 692 13.19 -37.49 24.78
N VAL A 693 13.77 -38.68 24.67
CA VAL A 693 14.29 -39.21 23.40
C VAL A 693 13.15 -39.41 22.41
N LEU A 694 12.04 -40.00 22.83
CA LEU A 694 10.88 -40.23 21.97
C LEU A 694 10.26 -38.92 21.48
N PHE A 695 10.05 -37.95 22.38
CA PHE A 695 9.54 -36.62 22.00
C PHE A 695 10.49 -35.90 21.05
N GLY A 696 11.79 -35.89 21.34
CA GLY A 696 12.81 -35.26 20.52
C GLY A 696 12.93 -35.88 19.13
N LEU A 697 12.98 -37.21 19.04
CA LEU A 697 13.06 -37.93 17.77
C LEU A 697 11.81 -37.72 16.92
N ILE A 698 10.61 -37.82 17.49
CA ILE A 698 9.36 -37.65 16.73
C ILE A 698 9.21 -36.20 16.27
N SER A 699 9.34 -35.23 17.18
CA SER A 699 9.16 -33.82 16.83
C SER A 699 10.20 -33.36 15.80
N GLY A 700 11.46 -33.78 15.97
CA GLY A 700 12.55 -33.51 15.02
C GLY A 700 12.33 -34.19 13.67
N SER A 701 11.93 -35.46 13.64
CA SER A 701 11.70 -36.19 12.39
C SER A 701 10.52 -35.62 11.61
N VAL A 702 9.41 -35.27 12.28
CA VAL A 702 8.24 -34.63 11.64
C VAL A 702 8.58 -33.25 11.11
N PHE A 703 9.39 -32.48 11.85
CA PHE A 703 9.83 -31.16 11.43
C PHE A 703 10.72 -31.27 10.18
N LEU A 704 11.74 -32.14 10.24
CA LEU A 704 12.66 -32.36 9.12
C LEU A 704 11.95 -32.95 7.89
N ALA A 705 10.97 -33.84 8.08
CA ALA A 705 10.16 -34.36 6.97
C ALA A 705 9.32 -33.25 6.32
N SER A 706 8.72 -32.36 7.12
CA SER A 706 7.92 -31.24 6.60
C SER A 706 8.79 -30.20 5.88
N VAL A 707 9.96 -29.87 6.45
CA VAL A 707 10.96 -29.01 5.81
C VAL A 707 11.49 -29.67 4.54
N GLY A 708 11.82 -30.96 4.57
CA GLY A 708 12.30 -31.72 3.41
C GLY A 708 11.27 -31.77 2.28
N PHE A 709 10.00 -31.96 2.61
CA PHE A 709 8.89 -31.95 1.64
C PHE A 709 8.78 -30.59 0.93
N PHE A 710 8.74 -29.48 1.67
CA PHE A 710 8.65 -28.16 1.04
C PHE A 710 9.96 -27.69 0.39
N TYR A 711 11.10 -28.16 0.87
CA TYR A 711 12.39 -27.95 0.20
C TYR A 711 12.44 -28.69 -1.13
N TYR A 712 11.88 -29.91 -1.22
CA TYR A 712 11.75 -30.63 -2.49
C TYR A 712 10.87 -29.86 -3.49
N LEU A 713 9.79 -29.21 -3.02
CA LEU A 713 8.89 -28.44 -3.89
C LEU A 713 9.45 -27.07 -4.31
N TYR A 714 10.11 -26.34 -3.40
CA TYR A 714 10.43 -24.92 -3.59
C TYR A 714 11.92 -24.57 -3.41
N GLY A 715 12.77 -25.57 -3.18
CA GLY A 715 14.21 -25.43 -3.04
C GLY A 715 14.65 -24.52 -1.89
N PHE A 716 15.81 -23.89 -2.07
CA PHE A 716 16.40 -22.99 -1.08
C PHE A 716 15.57 -21.72 -0.84
N HIS A 717 14.75 -21.31 -1.81
CA HIS A 717 13.90 -20.13 -1.68
C HIS A 717 12.95 -20.26 -0.47
N PHE A 718 12.31 -21.42 -0.31
CA PHE A 718 11.50 -21.73 0.89
C PHE A 718 12.31 -21.66 2.18
N LEU A 719 13.46 -22.35 2.23
CA LEU A 719 14.26 -22.43 3.45
C LEU A 719 14.72 -21.04 3.89
N TYR A 720 15.12 -20.21 2.92
CA TYR A 720 15.52 -18.84 3.18
C TYR A 720 14.34 -18.01 3.69
N GLU A 721 13.25 -17.93 2.94
CA GLU A 721 12.17 -16.98 3.25
C GLU A 721 11.34 -17.37 4.47
N ALA A 722 11.12 -18.67 4.73
CA ALA A 722 10.33 -19.13 5.86
C ALA A 722 11.14 -19.24 7.17
N TYR A 723 12.47 -19.41 7.10
CA TYR A 723 13.30 -19.64 8.29
C TYR A 723 14.52 -18.73 8.39
N LEU A 724 15.44 -18.78 7.43
CA LEU A 724 16.74 -18.10 7.56
C LEU A 724 16.61 -16.58 7.56
N TYR A 725 15.65 -16.04 6.81
CA TYR A 725 15.34 -14.62 6.74
C TYR A 725 15.08 -14.03 8.13
N HIS A 726 14.42 -14.74 9.04
CA HIS A 726 14.16 -14.23 10.38
C HIS A 726 15.45 -14.01 11.21
N PHE A 727 16.49 -14.79 10.97
CA PHE A 727 17.79 -14.63 11.64
C PHE A 727 18.56 -13.41 11.11
N THR A 728 18.45 -13.09 9.82
CA THR A 728 19.15 -11.96 9.19
C THR A 728 18.32 -10.69 9.12
N ARG A 729 16.99 -10.77 9.30
CA ARG A 729 16.06 -9.63 9.19
C ARG A 729 16.52 -8.44 10.02
N THR A 730 16.73 -7.32 9.35
CA THR A 730 16.90 -5.99 9.95
C THR A 730 15.70 -5.16 9.51
N ASP A 731 14.83 -4.80 10.45
CA ASP A 731 13.72 -3.90 10.16
C ASP A 731 14.16 -2.47 10.47
N ASN A 732 14.30 -1.69 9.42
CA ASN A 732 14.77 -0.31 9.50
C ASN A 732 13.58 0.65 9.59
N ARG A 733 12.34 0.13 9.55
CA ARG A 733 11.17 0.90 9.94
C ARG A 733 11.03 0.90 11.47
N HIS A 734 10.23 1.84 11.95
CA HIS A 734 9.92 1.98 13.36
C HIS A 734 9.27 0.71 13.91
N ASN A 735 9.76 0.20 15.06
CA ASN A 735 9.19 -0.97 15.74
C ASN A 735 9.40 -0.86 17.28
N PHE A 736 8.84 -1.79 18.06
CA PHE A 736 8.87 -1.72 19.54
C PHE A 736 10.25 -2.03 20.14
N SER A 737 11.20 -2.55 19.35
CA SER A 737 12.50 -2.99 19.84
C SER A 737 13.37 -1.81 20.27
N VAL A 738 14.12 -2.01 21.36
CA VAL A 738 15.16 -1.07 21.81
C VAL A 738 16.27 -0.88 20.78
N TYR A 739 16.44 -1.86 19.87
CA TYR A 739 17.46 -1.87 18.85
C TYR A 739 17.04 -1.14 17.57
N PHE A 740 15.76 -0.78 17.41
CA PHE A 740 15.26 -0.27 16.13
C PHE A 740 15.99 1.02 15.68
N TYR A 741 16.26 1.95 16.60
CA TYR A 741 16.83 3.24 16.23
C TYR A 741 18.29 3.10 15.78
N ASP A 742 19.06 2.21 16.42
CA ASP A 742 20.41 1.89 15.98
C ASP A 742 20.39 1.19 14.61
N LEU A 743 19.49 0.23 14.40
CA LEU A 743 19.30 -0.43 13.10
C LEU A 743 18.91 0.56 12.00
N TYR A 744 18.03 1.51 12.31
CA TYR A 744 17.64 2.59 11.42
C TYR A 744 18.82 3.50 11.06
N LEU A 745 19.60 3.96 12.05
CA LEU A 745 20.76 4.83 11.81
C LEU A 745 21.87 4.12 11.04
N ARG A 746 21.99 2.80 11.19
CA ARG A 746 22.97 1.96 10.51
C ARG A 746 22.46 1.38 9.20
N TYR A 747 21.25 1.75 8.76
CA TYR A 747 20.69 1.31 7.48
C TYR A 747 21.65 1.73 6.36
N ASN A 748 22.25 0.73 5.68
CA ASN A 748 23.33 0.82 4.65
C ASN A 748 24.79 0.78 5.14
N THR A 749 25.05 0.65 6.43
CA THR A 749 26.39 0.28 6.93
C THR A 749 26.45 -1.23 7.17
N ARG A 750 27.62 -1.88 6.97
CA ARG A 750 27.76 -3.29 7.40
C ARG A 750 27.50 -3.34 8.90
N ALA A 751 26.32 -3.82 9.29
CA ALA A 751 25.98 -4.02 10.68
C ALA A 751 27.06 -4.91 11.30
N GLY A 752 27.82 -4.36 12.26
CA GLY A 752 28.80 -5.15 12.99
C GLY A 752 28.09 -6.33 13.66
N PHE A 753 28.69 -7.52 13.57
CA PHE A 753 28.27 -8.76 14.25
C PHE A 753 27.92 -8.55 15.75
N SER A 754 28.48 -7.51 16.36
CA SER A 754 28.29 -7.11 17.77
C SER A 754 26.85 -6.77 18.17
N VAL A 755 26.05 -6.08 17.34
CA VAL A 755 24.68 -5.69 17.73
C VAL A 755 23.74 -6.90 17.77
N GLY A 756 23.87 -7.80 16.77
CA GLY A 756 23.14 -9.06 16.74
C GLY A 756 23.47 -9.94 17.95
N LEU A 757 24.76 -10.01 18.32
CA LEU A 757 25.21 -10.75 19.51
C LEU A 757 24.68 -10.14 20.81
N LEU A 758 24.65 -8.81 20.91
CA LEU A 758 24.18 -8.09 22.10
C LEU A 758 22.66 -8.22 22.31
N ALA A 759 21.88 -8.39 21.25
CA ALA A 759 20.46 -8.73 21.33
C ALA A 759 20.23 -10.21 21.65
N PHE A 760 21.02 -11.11 21.05
CA PHE A 760 20.81 -12.55 21.15
C PHE A 760 21.26 -13.17 22.47
N LEU A 761 22.41 -12.76 23.02
CA LEU A 761 22.97 -13.40 24.23
C LEU A 761 22.06 -13.26 25.47
N PRO A 762 21.54 -12.08 25.84
CA PRO A 762 20.64 -11.94 26.97
C PRO A 762 19.33 -12.72 26.78
N GLN A 763 18.82 -12.74 25.55
CA GLN A 763 17.65 -13.51 25.16
C GLN A 763 17.89 -15.01 25.38
N LEU A 764 18.95 -15.57 24.80
CA LEU A 764 19.30 -16.99 24.92
C LEU A 764 19.52 -17.40 26.38
N ALA A 765 20.29 -16.60 27.14
CA ALA A 765 20.55 -16.87 28.55
C ALA A 765 19.25 -16.92 29.36
N SER A 766 18.32 -15.99 29.11
CA SER A 766 17.03 -15.93 29.81
C SER A 766 16.10 -17.07 29.40
N LEU A 767 16.06 -17.44 28.10
CA LEU A 767 15.28 -18.59 27.61
C LEU A 767 15.75 -19.90 28.25
N VAL A 768 17.06 -20.13 28.34
CA VAL A 768 17.63 -21.32 29.00
C VAL A 768 17.31 -21.31 30.49
N THR A 769 17.52 -20.17 31.16
CA THR A 769 17.28 -20.03 32.61
C THR A 769 15.83 -20.29 32.97
N ILE A 770 14.87 -19.69 32.25
CA ILE A 770 13.43 -19.91 32.49
C ILE A 770 13.04 -21.36 32.20
N SER A 771 13.56 -21.96 31.13
CA SER A 771 13.25 -23.35 30.79
C SER A 771 13.67 -24.31 31.89
N ILE A 772 14.84 -24.10 32.50
CA ILE A 772 15.34 -24.92 33.61
C ILE A 772 14.57 -24.63 34.90
N ALA A 773 14.36 -23.35 35.24
CA ALA A 773 13.75 -22.93 36.49
C ALA A 773 12.25 -23.27 36.57
N TYR A 774 11.51 -23.08 35.48
CA TYR A 774 10.05 -23.20 35.44
C TYR A 774 9.54 -24.34 34.55
N GLY A 775 10.40 -25.10 33.87
CA GLY A 775 9.95 -26.16 32.95
C GLY A 775 9.03 -27.22 33.59
N LYS A 776 9.06 -27.38 34.92
CA LYS A 776 8.10 -28.19 35.67
C LYS A 776 6.70 -27.59 35.72
N ASP A 777 6.60 -26.27 35.79
CA ASP A 777 5.37 -25.50 35.64
C ASP A 777 5.27 -24.99 34.21
N LEU A 778 5.08 -25.94 33.28
CA LEU A 778 5.11 -25.67 31.85
C LEU A 778 4.18 -24.50 31.43
N PRO A 779 2.93 -24.34 31.92
CA PRO A 779 2.09 -23.20 31.57
C PRO A 779 2.75 -21.84 31.88
N PHE A 780 3.36 -21.70 33.06
CA PHE A 780 4.09 -20.48 33.41
C PHE A 780 5.38 -20.32 32.59
N ALA A 781 6.10 -21.42 32.33
CA ALA A 781 7.29 -21.39 31.48
C ALA A 781 6.96 -20.91 30.06
N LEU A 782 5.90 -21.42 29.43
CA LEU A 782 5.47 -20.99 28.09
C LEU A 782 5.22 -19.47 28.05
N PHE A 783 4.45 -18.96 29.01
CA PHE A 783 4.19 -17.52 29.17
C PHE A 783 5.50 -16.71 29.32
N ALA A 784 6.35 -17.09 30.27
CA ALA A 784 7.58 -16.36 30.56
C ALA A 784 8.58 -16.41 29.39
N LEU A 785 8.70 -17.55 28.72
CA LEU A 785 9.53 -17.72 27.53
C LEU A 785 9.05 -16.82 26.38
N THR A 786 7.74 -16.76 26.11
CA THR A 786 7.21 -15.83 25.11
C THR A 786 7.50 -14.38 25.46
N MET A 787 7.28 -13.99 26.72
CA MET A 787 7.45 -12.60 27.13
C MET A 787 8.92 -12.17 27.01
N VAL A 788 9.87 -13.02 27.44
CA VAL A 788 11.31 -12.79 27.23
C VAL A 788 11.68 -12.74 25.75
N PHE A 789 11.12 -13.66 24.95
CA PHE A 789 11.38 -13.65 23.52
C PHE A 789 10.99 -12.33 22.89
N VAL A 790 9.82 -11.77 23.24
CA VAL A 790 9.34 -10.47 22.75
C VAL A 790 10.18 -9.31 23.27
N ILE A 791 10.47 -9.27 24.57
CA ILE A 791 11.24 -8.19 25.22
C ILE A 791 12.60 -7.98 24.56
N PHE A 792 13.32 -9.07 24.26
CA PHE A 792 14.67 -9.01 23.69
C PHE A 792 14.72 -9.16 22.17
N ASN A 793 13.58 -9.20 21.48
CA ASN A 793 13.59 -9.36 20.03
C ASN A 793 14.17 -8.12 19.34
N LYS A 794 15.06 -8.33 18.36
CA LYS A 794 15.62 -7.27 17.50
C LYS A 794 14.57 -6.55 16.65
N VAL A 795 13.47 -7.23 16.32
CA VAL A 795 12.35 -6.69 15.56
C VAL A 795 11.07 -7.11 16.26
N CYS A 796 10.34 -6.15 16.84
CA CYS A 796 9.15 -6.42 17.65
C CYS A 796 7.92 -5.69 17.09
N THR A 797 6.89 -6.46 16.74
CA THR A 797 5.61 -5.96 16.23
C THR A 797 4.47 -6.31 17.19
N ALA A 798 3.36 -5.58 17.12
CA ALA A 798 2.21 -5.77 18.02
C ALA A 798 1.57 -7.18 17.91
N GLN A 799 1.76 -7.88 16.78
CA GLN A 799 1.27 -9.25 16.57
C GLN A 799 1.83 -10.23 17.61
N TYR A 800 3.04 -9.98 18.13
CA TYR A 800 3.67 -10.83 19.14
C TYR A 800 2.96 -10.80 20.49
N PHE A 801 2.16 -9.77 20.78
CA PHE A 801 1.48 -9.66 22.07
C PHE A 801 0.46 -10.79 22.25
N LEU A 802 -0.14 -11.26 21.15
CA LEU A 802 -1.06 -12.40 21.12
C LEU A 802 -0.46 -13.64 21.80
N TRP A 803 0.85 -13.85 21.63
CA TRP A 803 1.52 -15.08 22.06
C TRP A 803 1.56 -15.24 23.58
N TYR A 804 1.93 -14.19 24.33
CA TYR A 804 1.93 -14.28 25.79
C TYR A 804 0.55 -13.95 26.40
N THR A 805 -0.27 -13.09 25.77
CA THR A 805 -1.63 -12.87 26.26
C THR A 805 -2.50 -14.12 26.15
N GLY A 806 -2.25 -14.97 25.15
CA GLY A 806 -2.92 -16.27 25.00
C GLY A 806 -2.66 -17.24 26.16
N PHE A 807 -1.53 -17.13 26.86
CA PHE A 807 -1.23 -17.96 28.03
C PHE A 807 -1.67 -17.33 29.36
N LEU A 808 -2.11 -16.07 29.37
CA LEU A 808 -2.52 -15.35 30.57
C LEU A 808 -3.60 -16.10 31.39
N PRO A 809 -4.64 -16.70 30.77
CA PRO A 809 -5.64 -17.48 31.50
C PRO A 809 -5.06 -18.66 32.31
N LEU A 810 -3.93 -19.23 31.88
CA LEU A 810 -3.31 -20.37 32.55
C LEU A 810 -2.49 -19.98 33.79
N ILE A 811 -2.05 -18.73 33.88
CA ILE A 811 -1.19 -18.21 34.97
C ILE A 811 -1.95 -17.39 36.01
N LEU A 812 -3.10 -16.82 35.65
CA LEU A 812 -3.94 -16.05 36.58
C LEU A 812 -4.45 -16.85 37.80
N PRO A 813 -4.73 -18.17 37.71
CA PRO A 813 -5.10 -18.95 38.89
C PRO A 813 -3.95 -19.10 39.91
N THR A 814 -2.69 -19.13 39.45
CA THR A 814 -1.51 -19.41 40.26
C THR A 814 -0.81 -18.16 40.79
N THR A 815 -1.19 -16.97 40.32
CA THR A 815 -0.61 -15.72 40.82
C THR A 815 -1.20 -15.31 42.15
N SER A 816 -0.37 -14.85 43.10
CA SER A 816 -0.82 -14.23 44.35
C SER A 816 -1.25 -12.76 44.18
N LEU A 817 -1.02 -12.16 43.00
CA LEU A 817 -1.41 -10.79 42.71
C LEU A 817 -2.94 -10.60 42.82
N SER A 818 -3.34 -9.55 43.53
CA SER A 818 -4.73 -9.09 43.53
C SER A 818 -4.92 -8.05 42.42
N PHE A 819 -6.08 -8.10 41.76
CA PHE A 819 -6.49 -7.11 40.75
C PHE A 819 -6.85 -5.73 41.34
N ARG A 820 -6.43 -5.44 42.58
CA ARG A 820 -6.50 -4.10 43.19
C ARG A 820 -5.43 -3.20 42.56
N TRP A 821 -4.99 -2.15 43.27
CA TRP A 821 -4.02 -1.16 42.78
C TRP A 821 -2.79 -1.75 42.10
N LYS A 822 -2.13 -2.78 42.66
CA LYS A 822 -0.92 -3.35 42.05
C LYS A 822 -1.19 -4.03 40.71
N GLY A 823 -2.19 -4.91 40.62
CA GLY A 823 -2.55 -5.56 39.36
C GLY A 823 -3.05 -4.56 38.32
N LEU A 824 -3.89 -3.62 38.74
CA LEU A 824 -4.41 -2.57 37.85
C LEU A 824 -3.30 -1.67 37.32
N LEU A 825 -2.33 -1.27 38.16
CA LEU A 825 -1.19 -0.46 37.73
C LEU A 825 -0.30 -1.18 36.71
N LEU A 826 -0.12 -2.50 36.84
CA LEU A 826 0.62 -3.28 35.84
C LEU A 826 -0.10 -3.27 34.48
N VAL A 827 -1.42 -3.48 34.48
CA VAL A 827 -2.23 -3.47 33.24
C VAL A 827 -2.25 -2.07 32.61
N LEU A 828 -2.46 -1.03 33.42
CA LEU A 828 -2.45 0.37 32.95
C LEU A 828 -1.06 0.79 32.46
N GLY A 829 0.00 0.35 33.13
CA GLY A 829 1.37 0.61 32.70
C GLY A 829 1.70 -0.07 31.37
N TRP A 830 1.31 -1.34 31.22
CA TRP A 830 1.49 -2.12 29.99
C TRP A 830 0.69 -1.53 28.82
N LEU A 831 -0.60 -1.23 29.00
CA LEU A 831 -1.40 -0.55 27.97
C LEU A 831 -0.90 0.86 27.68
N GLY A 832 -0.48 1.59 28.71
CA GLY A 832 -0.03 2.97 28.60
C GLY A 832 1.25 3.11 27.77
N CYS A 833 2.22 2.20 27.92
CA CYS A 833 3.45 2.25 27.13
C CYS A 833 3.20 1.92 25.65
N GLU A 834 2.28 1.01 25.34
CA GLU A 834 1.88 0.68 23.98
C GLU A 834 1.14 1.83 23.30
N LEU A 835 0.18 2.46 23.99
CA LEU A 835 -0.51 3.64 23.49
C LEU A 835 0.45 4.82 23.29
N HIS A 836 1.42 4.99 24.19
CA HIS A 836 2.46 6.01 24.05
C HIS A 836 3.33 5.77 22.82
N TRP A 837 3.72 4.52 22.56
CA TRP A 837 4.46 4.15 21.35
C TRP A 837 3.61 4.38 20.08
N LEU A 838 2.36 3.92 20.07
CA LEU A 838 1.42 4.06 18.96
C LEU A 838 1.15 5.52 18.61
N PHE A 839 1.06 6.39 19.62
CA PHE A 839 0.89 7.82 19.42
C PHE A 839 2.02 8.40 18.56
N TRP A 840 3.28 8.13 18.90
CA TRP A 840 4.42 8.63 18.14
C TRP A 840 4.56 7.96 16.77
N ALA A 841 4.26 6.66 16.67
CA ALA A 841 4.25 5.93 15.41
C ALA A 841 3.19 6.48 14.43
N TYR A 842 2.01 6.85 14.92
CA TYR A 842 0.97 7.50 14.12
C TYR A 842 1.45 8.84 13.56
N HIS A 843 2.09 9.67 14.38
CA HIS A 843 2.67 10.94 13.90
C HIS A 843 3.77 10.72 12.84
N LEU A 844 4.55 9.65 12.97
CA LEU A 844 5.56 9.31 11.95
C LEU A 844 4.93 8.89 10.63
N GLU A 845 4.11 7.84 10.65
CA GLU A 845 3.63 7.18 9.43
C GLU A 845 2.46 7.90 8.77
N MET A 846 1.54 8.46 9.56
CA MET A 846 0.31 9.05 9.04
C MET A 846 0.40 10.56 8.87
N GLN A 847 1.20 11.26 9.70
CA GLN A 847 1.37 12.71 9.60
C GLN A 847 2.72 13.13 8.98
N GLY A 848 3.65 12.19 8.78
CA GLY A 848 4.96 12.48 8.19
C GLY A 848 5.89 13.30 9.09
N HIS A 849 5.60 13.40 10.39
CA HIS A 849 6.47 14.10 11.34
C HIS A 849 7.69 13.23 11.67
N ASN A 850 8.88 13.83 11.76
CA ASN A 850 10.07 13.11 12.20
C ASN A 850 10.03 12.86 13.73
N THR A 851 9.49 11.70 14.14
CA THR A 851 9.37 11.30 15.55
C THR A 851 10.20 10.06 15.92
N PHE A 852 11.22 9.70 15.12
CA PHE A 852 12.03 8.49 15.32
C PHE A 852 12.66 8.41 16.71
N PHE A 853 13.17 9.52 17.24
CA PHE A 853 13.75 9.57 18.59
C PHE A 853 12.70 9.33 19.69
N GLN A 854 11.51 9.93 19.55
CA GLN A 854 10.40 9.77 20.49
C GLN A 854 9.89 8.33 20.49
N ILE A 855 9.79 7.70 19.31
CA ILE A 855 9.46 6.28 19.19
C ILE A 855 10.52 5.43 19.90
N TRP A 856 11.80 5.77 19.78
CA TRP A 856 12.87 5.04 20.45
C TRP A 856 12.75 5.13 21.97
N VAL A 857 12.52 6.34 22.51
CA VAL A 857 12.26 6.54 23.94
C VAL A 857 11.03 5.75 24.39
N ALA A 858 9.96 5.73 23.60
CA ALA A 858 8.79 4.91 23.87
C ALA A 858 9.10 3.40 23.85
N GLY A 859 9.99 2.95 22.96
CA GLY A 859 10.50 1.57 22.91
C GLY A 859 11.31 1.19 24.15
N LEU A 860 12.16 2.09 24.66
CA LEU A 860 12.86 1.89 25.94
C LEU A 860 11.89 1.78 27.12
N LEU A 861 10.85 2.61 27.14
CA LEU A 861 9.80 2.54 28.15
C LEU A 861 9.03 1.21 28.05
N PHE A 862 8.66 0.80 26.84
CA PHE A 862 8.02 -0.49 26.59
C PHE A 862 8.87 -1.65 27.11
N PHE A 863 10.17 -1.66 26.83
CA PHE A 863 11.12 -2.65 27.34
C PHE A 863 11.16 -2.69 28.87
N LEU A 864 11.31 -1.53 29.52
CA LEU A 864 11.36 -1.44 30.98
C LEU A 864 10.06 -1.92 31.63
N VAL A 865 8.90 -1.48 31.11
CA VAL A 865 7.59 -1.87 31.61
C VAL A 865 7.37 -3.37 31.50
N ASN A 866 7.69 -3.98 30.35
CA ASN A 866 7.54 -5.43 30.19
C ASN A 866 8.47 -6.23 31.12
N ILE A 867 9.69 -5.76 31.37
CA ILE A 867 10.57 -6.37 32.39
C ILE A 867 9.93 -6.27 33.78
N VAL A 868 9.40 -5.11 34.16
CA VAL A 868 8.74 -4.91 35.47
C VAL A 868 7.52 -5.81 35.60
N VAL A 869 6.69 -5.91 34.56
CA VAL A 869 5.51 -6.80 34.54
C VAL A 869 5.94 -8.25 34.70
N LEU A 870 6.91 -8.73 33.91
CA LEU A 870 7.39 -10.10 34.00
C LEU A 870 8.00 -10.41 35.38
N ALA A 871 8.90 -9.56 35.86
CA ALA A 871 9.55 -9.75 37.15
C ALA A 871 8.55 -9.73 38.31
N THR A 872 7.52 -8.86 38.24
CA THR A 872 6.47 -8.81 39.26
C THR A 872 5.60 -10.06 39.23
N LEU A 873 5.23 -10.54 38.03
CA LEU A 873 4.52 -11.80 37.88
C LEU A 873 5.33 -12.97 38.42
N MET A 874 6.64 -13.06 38.11
CA MET A 874 7.54 -14.10 38.63
C MET A 874 7.64 -14.08 40.16
N ARG A 875 7.76 -12.90 40.78
CA ARG A 875 7.83 -12.77 42.25
C ARG A 875 6.54 -13.19 42.95
N HIS A 876 5.41 -13.00 42.28
CA HIS A 876 4.09 -13.31 42.84
C HIS A 876 3.52 -14.65 42.37
N HIS A 877 4.22 -15.36 41.49
CA HIS A 877 3.81 -16.66 40.99
C HIS A 877 4.13 -17.75 42.01
N ALA A 878 3.11 -18.48 42.44
CA ALA A 878 3.32 -19.70 43.21
C ALA A 878 3.70 -20.82 42.23
N SER A 879 4.98 -21.20 42.20
CA SER A 879 5.48 -22.27 41.33
C SER A 879 4.68 -23.55 41.58
N PHE A 880 3.93 -24.00 40.58
CA PHE A 880 3.02 -25.12 40.71
C PHE A 880 3.28 -26.14 39.59
N PRO A 881 3.99 -27.24 39.87
CA PRO A 881 4.39 -28.19 38.84
C PRO A 881 3.16 -28.78 38.14
N LEU A 882 3.27 -29.04 36.84
CA LEU A 882 2.17 -29.55 36.03
C LEU A 882 1.81 -31.00 36.39
N PHE A 883 2.80 -31.79 36.79
CA PHE A 883 2.62 -33.17 37.24
C PHE A 883 3.13 -33.35 38.67
N HIS A 884 2.45 -34.21 39.42
CA HIS A 884 2.92 -34.72 40.70
C HIS A 884 2.73 -36.24 40.73
N ARG A 885 3.82 -37.00 40.85
CA ARG A 885 3.79 -38.48 40.88
C ARG A 885 2.99 -39.10 39.71
N GLY A 886 3.13 -38.52 38.51
CA GLY A 886 2.48 -39.01 37.30
C GLY A 886 1.01 -38.62 37.13
N SER A 887 0.37 -37.89 38.04
CA SER A 887 -0.95 -37.30 37.81
C SER A 887 -0.85 -35.81 37.52
N VAL A 888 -1.81 -35.26 36.76
CA VAL A 888 -1.89 -33.81 36.54
C VAL A 888 -2.21 -33.15 37.88
N ALA A 889 -1.36 -32.21 38.29
CA ALA A 889 -1.53 -31.51 39.55
C ALA A 889 -2.77 -30.59 39.50
N ARG A 890 -3.60 -30.65 40.54
CA ARG A 890 -4.87 -29.90 40.62
C ARG A 890 -4.69 -28.54 41.30
N LEU A 891 -5.21 -27.49 40.69
CA LEU A 891 -5.30 -26.14 41.24
C LEU A 891 -6.37 -26.14 42.35
N MET A 892 -6.06 -25.55 43.51
CA MET A 892 -7.01 -25.44 44.62
C MET A 892 -7.93 -24.24 44.41
N GLU A 893 -9.25 -24.44 44.50
CA GLU A 893 -10.26 -23.39 44.23
C GLU A 893 -10.29 -22.26 45.28
N ASN A 894 -9.70 -22.48 46.46
CA ASN A 894 -9.63 -21.50 47.53
C ASN A 894 -8.19 -21.07 47.80
N LYS A 895 -7.88 -19.80 47.52
CA LYS A 895 -6.76 -19.08 48.16
C LYS A 895 -7.09 -18.87 49.65
N THR A 896 -7.08 -19.93 50.42
CA THR A 896 -6.98 -19.87 51.87
C THR A 896 -6.08 -21.01 52.33
N LYS A 897 -4.84 -20.62 52.64
CA LYS A 897 -3.82 -21.39 53.38
C LYS A 897 -3.26 -22.62 52.65
N VAL A 898 -2.07 -22.47 52.11
CA VAL A 898 -0.94 -23.33 52.47
C VAL A 898 0.25 -22.41 52.75
N ALA A 899 0.94 -22.72 53.85
CA ALA A 899 1.80 -21.87 54.69
C ALA A 899 2.91 -21.09 53.98
#